data_AF-A0AAV9N2F4-F1
#
_entry.id   AF-A0AAV9N2F4-F1
#
_cell.length_a   1.000
_cell.length_b   1.000
_cell.length_c   1.000
_cell.angle_alpha   90.00
_cell.angle_beta   90.00
_cell.angle_gamma   90.00
#
_symmetry.space_group_name_H-M   'P 1'
#
loop_
_entity.id
_entity.type
_entity.pdbx_description
1 polymer ?
#
loop_
_entity_poly.entity_id
_entity_poly.type
_entity_poly.pdbx_seq_one_letter_code
_entity_poly.pdbx_strand_id
1 'polypeptide(L)'
;MSPSASSHGESLLPEFKRKLTHEWQHQAACGRVYVNIFKLQAWMRSKAHDSTYDNITRLLKEVWQNWDGHHPRFRPGAESISTGDQCAVLVFSILLELDHGHLIKIFQDEKILDKDLERPGVYYHHYVVETLQKHSISNAQQLVERFEEKKWSYCPVIIKHRMSNAFRDGHWVIPFCKREEVNEKGGTAQVWQVLIQEDFVSREVRDIINGARIEDPSLGPCYQLALKTYRSAMSDIFDWETLAFSGIQDKEGMVQYLGHYSLNEDPNEGCSPSHNILLEYGEHDLDEFFASPISYPPVRAPEIIGFWRSLFKIAEALKRIHILDHEQDGQTDEFYGWHADVKPDNILRVHGEFKLADFGFAKFMKRNQGMPMSYIEGGTQTFGAPETDPARRGTRTPHTQTIDTWSFGCVLSVAATWVVLGFQGMLQYAELRKQGVKRARAGPRPGRKPTADDAFHDGRKVLPEVRYWHNYLRSIMRDSDTTTSRVLRTVEETMLLEHPQQRLNSTALCKELNDILVLAEYAARKKEIAAINEQTSTHETVLQALLAVEHKSPVNTVQPSQQETTTSNRDSSSKNVQDGDPRGSGRKGKSERIENIPLAKTAHRAELLQKELNKIQSSPFQVAHDQRTSNFSGHQGAFEALNIYESPEPTPNLQDSPEIHPHNTEFDLGLPKETAPFSPRYIQDPRTPPPHHSTIVLDYNANRPNLHMYNWDLPSVGSPNWDLPSLGSPSAQPGKPGGLEGKQPEWPVSPPLSDPVRPVEGKNLSQISPVVRRPPDEVENFGPPQRESSVVLRPHYKAPSYTAPEASLQVYYDVCKVRKKLESEPERSGFAKIFRSPKADRDLQKFIVNRDMIFIVDNGDTMGPFWKVVTYVLETLTMKLAPLDEDGLDLVFTIGHEEPFNAKGKNAFKEFRKQMERAAPSLARDSHGENRTNMAETLGRVFTNYTNQKKSKRMTLLVLTDGRWRDTARENKVGDKIATFVKDPSVQKYIMEDRRFSISFIQFGEDPDASERLKWLDDKWAGAHKLA
;
A
#
# COMPACT_ATOMS: atom_id res chain seq x y z
N MET A 1 -71.73 33.58 -14.46
CA MET A 1 -71.16 32.41 -15.18
C MET A 1 -69.67 32.62 -15.23
N SER A 2 -68.89 31.71 -14.66
CA SER A 2 -67.42 31.77 -14.68
C SER A 2 -66.90 30.75 -15.71
N PRO A 3 -65.86 31.06 -16.48
CA PRO A 3 -65.28 30.09 -17.41
C PRO A 3 -64.66 28.92 -16.63
N SER A 4 -64.84 27.71 -17.15
CA SER A 4 -64.32 26.48 -16.56
C SER A 4 -62.79 26.44 -16.63
N ALA A 5 -62.14 26.22 -15.48
CA ALA A 5 -60.71 25.94 -15.45
C ALA A 5 -60.41 24.60 -16.14
N SER A 6 -59.76 24.65 -17.31
CA SER A 6 -59.19 23.47 -17.94
C SER A 6 -57.97 22.99 -17.15
N SER A 7 -57.99 21.74 -16.70
CA SER A 7 -56.86 21.11 -16.01
C SER A 7 -55.70 20.86 -16.98
N HIS A 8 -54.85 21.87 -17.19
CA HIS A 8 -53.52 21.68 -17.76
C HIS A 8 -52.71 20.84 -16.78
N GLY A 9 -52.61 19.53 -17.04
CA GLY A 9 -51.69 18.66 -16.31
C GLY A 9 -50.26 19.12 -16.52
N GLU A 10 -49.49 19.20 -15.44
CA GLU A 10 -48.12 19.71 -15.48
C GLU A 10 -47.24 18.87 -16.41
N SER A 11 -46.43 19.58 -17.23
CA SER A 11 -45.43 19.00 -18.12
C SER A 11 -44.40 18.25 -17.28
N LEU A 12 -44.21 16.96 -17.58
CA LEU A 12 -43.43 16.04 -16.77
C LEU A 12 -41.95 16.02 -17.20
N LEU A 13 -41.63 16.41 -18.44
CA LEU A 13 -40.25 16.50 -18.92
C LEU A 13 -39.39 17.52 -18.12
N PRO A 14 -39.90 18.72 -17.76
CA PRO A 14 -39.23 19.62 -16.81
C PRO A 14 -39.03 19.01 -15.41
N GLU A 15 -39.99 18.25 -14.88
CA GLU A 15 -39.82 17.57 -13.59
C GLU A 15 -38.72 16.51 -13.67
N PHE A 16 -38.72 15.69 -14.73
CA PHE A 16 -37.66 14.70 -15.01
C PHE A 16 -36.29 15.37 -15.06
N LYS A 17 -36.12 16.46 -15.84
CA LYS A 17 -34.83 17.17 -15.93
C LYS A 17 -34.41 17.79 -14.60
N ARG A 18 -35.35 18.36 -13.83
CA ARG A 18 -35.09 18.89 -12.48
C ARG A 18 -34.64 17.79 -11.52
N LYS A 19 -35.32 16.64 -11.51
CA LYS A 19 -34.96 15.49 -10.65
C LYS A 19 -33.63 14.86 -11.05
N LEU A 20 -33.37 14.72 -12.35
CA LEU A 20 -32.09 14.27 -12.86
C LEU A 20 -30.96 15.17 -12.34
N THR A 21 -31.03 16.48 -12.59
CA THR A 21 -29.97 17.43 -12.23
C THR A 21 -29.76 17.62 -10.72
N HIS A 22 -30.83 17.55 -9.92
CA HIS A 22 -30.79 17.92 -8.49
C HIS A 22 -31.00 16.78 -7.49
N GLU A 23 -31.50 15.62 -7.89
CA GLU A 23 -31.84 14.51 -6.98
C GLU A 23 -31.15 13.18 -7.33
N TRP A 24 -30.77 12.95 -8.59
CA TRP A 24 -30.17 11.68 -9.04
C TRP A 24 -28.75 11.80 -9.59
N GLN A 25 -28.39 12.95 -10.18
CA GLN A 25 -27.05 13.19 -10.69
C GLN A 25 -26.09 13.53 -9.55
N HIS A 26 -24.94 12.87 -9.53
CA HIS A 26 -23.89 13.00 -8.52
C HIS A 26 -22.52 13.08 -9.20
N GLN A 27 -21.54 13.69 -8.55
CA GLN A 27 -20.16 13.71 -9.00
C GLN A 27 -19.34 12.69 -8.20
N ALA A 28 -18.59 11.83 -8.89
CA ALA A 28 -17.65 10.91 -8.27
C ALA A 28 -16.34 11.65 -7.93
N ALA A 29 -15.56 11.09 -7.00
CA ALA A 29 -14.30 11.67 -6.54
C ALA A 29 -13.20 11.74 -7.63
N CYS A 30 -13.37 11.05 -8.77
CA CYS A 30 -12.56 11.20 -9.97
C CYS A 30 -13.03 12.35 -10.91
N GLY A 31 -13.93 13.22 -10.44
CA GLY A 31 -14.50 14.34 -11.20
C GLY A 31 -15.58 13.96 -12.22
N ARG A 32 -15.65 12.68 -12.65
CA ARG A 32 -16.69 12.16 -13.56
C ARG A 32 -18.08 12.21 -12.91
N VAL A 33 -19.12 12.39 -13.73
CA VAL A 33 -20.53 12.45 -13.30
C VAL A 33 -21.19 11.08 -13.46
N TYR A 34 -22.04 10.70 -12.51
CA TYR A 34 -22.91 9.52 -12.60
C TYR A 34 -24.34 9.84 -12.16
N VAL A 35 -25.28 8.96 -12.50
CA VAL A 35 -26.70 9.05 -12.18
C VAL A 35 -27.09 7.88 -11.27
N ASN A 36 -27.89 8.13 -10.24
CA ASN A 36 -28.52 7.09 -9.44
C ASN A 36 -29.64 6.41 -10.25
N ILE A 37 -29.23 5.42 -11.05
CA ILE A 37 -30.09 4.64 -11.94
C ILE A 37 -31.24 3.95 -11.19
N PHE A 38 -31.06 3.60 -9.92
CA PHE A 38 -32.10 2.95 -9.11
C PHE A 38 -33.24 3.93 -8.75
N LYS A 39 -32.90 5.12 -8.23
CA LYS A 39 -33.87 6.18 -7.93
C LYS A 39 -34.57 6.67 -9.20
N LEU A 40 -33.82 6.86 -10.29
CA LEU A 40 -34.36 7.21 -11.60
C LEU A 40 -35.32 6.14 -12.13
N GLN A 41 -34.93 4.87 -12.17
CA GLN A 41 -35.79 3.79 -12.66
C GLN A 41 -37.04 3.59 -11.79
N ALA A 42 -36.92 3.77 -10.46
CA ALA A 42 -38.04 3.71 -9.54
C ALA A 42 -39.05 4.84 -9.81
N TRP A 43 -38.59 6.09 -10.02
CA TRP A 43 -39.48 7.20 -10.39
C TRP A 43 -40.07 7.05 -11.79
N MET A 44 -39.31 6.55 -12.76
CA MET A 44 -39.80 6.29 -14.12
C MET A 44 -40.94 5.26 -14.13
N ARG A 45 -40.85 4.22 -13.28
CA ARG A 45 -41.90 3.20 -13.07
C ARG A 45 -42.99 3.60 -12.07
N SER A 46 -42.87 4.74 -11.38
CA SER A 46 -43.87 5.19 -10.39
C SER A 46 -45.06 5.89 -11.05
N LYS A 47 -46.13 6.04 -10.28
CA LYS A 47 -47.36 6.76 -10.65
C LYS A 47 -47.54 7.95 -9.71
N ALA A 48 -47.95 9.10 -10.25
CA ALA A 48 -48.43 10.20 -9.41
C ALA A 48 -49.74 9.81 -8.72
N HIS A 49 -50.02 10.38 -7.54
CA HIS A 49 -51.22 10.04 -6.75
C HIS A 49 -52.53 10.13 -7.54
N ASP A 50 -52.64 11.11 -8.44
CA ASP A 50 -53.84 11.36 -9.25
C ASP A 50 -53.74 10.78 -10.69
N SER A 51 -52.78 9.89 -10.97
CA SER A 51 -52.53 9.31 -12.30
C SER A 51 -52.64 7.79 -12.32
N THR A 52 -53.50 7.26 -13.20
CA THR A 52 -53.57 5.83 -13.50
C THR A 52 -52.34 5.33 -14.29
N TYR A 53 -51.64 6.25 -14.97
CA TYR A 53 -50.46 5.99 -15.79
C TYR A 53 -49.15 6.23 -15.02
N ASP A 54 -48.14 5.41 -15.31
CA ASP A 54 -46.76 5.63 -14.86
C ASP A 54 -46.06 6.79 -15.60
N ASN A 55 -44.94 7.24 -15.05
CA ASN A 55 -44.17 8.36 -15.57
C ASN A 55 -43.55 8.09 -16.95
N ILE A 56 -43.14 6.84 -17.24
CA ILE A 56 -42.76 6.43 -18.61
C ILE A 56 -43.92 6.66 -19.59
N THR A 57 -45.13 6.22 -19.26
CA THR A 57 -46.33 6.41 -20.09
C THR A 57 -46.68 7.89 -20.27
N ARG A 58 -46.48 8.73 -19.24
CA ARG A 58 -46.69 10.18 -19.30
C ARG A 58 -45.65 10.87 -20.19
N LEU A 59 -44.35 10.68 -19.92
CA LEU A 59 -43.25 11.23 -20.73
C LEU A 59 -43.35 10.79 -22.19
N LEU A 60 -43.64 9.51 -22.45
CA LEU A 60 -43.85 9.00 -23.81
C LEU A 60 -45.07 9.61 -24.51
N LYS A 61 -46.10 10.11 -23.80
CA LYS A 61 -47.19 10.87 -24.44
C LYS A 61 -46.67 12.25 -24.85
N GLU A 62 -46.04 12.93 -23.89
CA GLU A 62 -45.54 14.30 -24.02
C GLU A 62 -44.54 14.48 -25.17
N VAL A 63 -43.50 13.65 -25.24
CA VAL A 63 -42.49 13.75 -26.32
C VAL A 63 -43.01 13.35 -27.71
N TRP A 64 -44.11 12.60 -27.79
CA TRP A 64 -44.73 12.18 -29.06
C TRP A 64 -45.82 13.14 -29.53
N GLN A 65 -46.44 13.90 -28.61
CA GLN A 65 -47.38 14.97 -28.94
C GLN A 65 -46.66 16.21 -29.47
N ASN A 66 -45.41 16.43 -29.04
CA ASN A 66 -44.56 17.54 -29.47
C ASN A 66 -43.66 17.21 -30.67
N TRP A 67 -43.88 16.07 -31.35
CA TRP A 67 -43.09 15.63 -32.50
C TRP A 67 -43.82 15.91 -33.83
N ASP A 68 -43.14 16.59 -34.75
CA ASP A 68 -43.65 17.06 -36.05
C ASP A 68 -43.22 16.18 -37.25
N GLY A 69 -42.42 15.14 -36.97
CA GLY A 69 -41.78 14.30 -37.98
C GLY A 69 -42.75 13.62 -38.95
N HIS A 70 -42.45 13.70 -40.25
CA HIS A 70 -43.37 13.37 -41.35
C HIS A 70 -43.58 11.86 -41.62
N HIS A 71 -43.38 10.98 -40.63
CA HIS A 71 -43.49 9.52 -40.81
C HIS A 71 -44.34 8.84 -39.72
N PRO A 72 -45.32 7.98 -40.07
CA PRO A 72 -46.23 7.35 -39.12
C PRO A 72 -45.57 6.17 -38.38
N ARG A 73 -44.66 6.47 -37.44
CA ARG A 73 -44.20 5.48 -36.45
C ARG A 73 -45.20 5.37 -35.31
N PHE A 74 -45.78 4.18 -35.12
CA PHE A 74 -46.58 3.88 -33.94
C PHE A 74 -45.74 4.10 -32.66
N ARG A 75 -46.28 4.91 -31.74
CA ARG A 75 -45.68 5.17 -30.43
C ARG A 75 -45.51 3.85 -29.66
N PRO A 76 -44.31 3.56 -29.12
CA PRO A 76 -44.07 2.33 -28.35
C PRO A 76 -44.90 2.29 -27.06
N GLY A 77 -45.26 1.09 -26.62
CA GLY A 77 -45.91 0.88 -25.33
C GLY A 77 -44.91 1.08 -24.20
N ALA A 78 -45.35 1.69 -23.09
CA ALA A 78 -44.51 1.86 -21.90
C ALA A 78 -44.01 0.51 -21.35
N GLU A 79 -44.84 -0.54 -21.40
CA GLU A 79 -44.47 -1.93 -21.10
C GLU A 79 -43.26 -2.37 -21.93
N SER A 80 -43.29 -2.21 -23.26
CA SER A 80 -42.20 -2.57 -24.16
C SER A 80 -40.89 -1.78 -24.00
N ILE A 81 -40.87 -0.75 -23.15
CA ILE A 81 -39.66 0.00 -22.76
C ILE A 81 -39.24 -0.31 -21.31
N SER A 82 -40.16 -0.76 -20.46
CA SER A 82 -39.97 -0.85 -19.00
C SER A 82 -39.68 -2.25 -18.46
N THR A 83 -40.00 -3.30 -19.23
CA THR A 83 -39.89 -4.71 -18.84
C THR A 83 -39.28 -5.60 -19.93
N GLY A 84 -38.86 -6.81 -19.53
CA GLY A 84 -38.41 -7.87 -20.43
C GLY A 84 -37.11 -7.58 -21.20
N ASP A 85 -36.83 -8.40 -22.21
CA ASP A 85 -35.60 -8.38 -22.99
C ASP A 85 -35.38 -7.13 -23.85
N GLN A 86 -36.36 -6.21 -23.93
CA GLN A 86 -36.27 -4.94 -24.65
C GLN A 86 -36.29 -3.72 -23.70
N CYS A 87 -36.04 -3.92 -22.40
CA CYS A 87 -35.94 -2.85 -21.40
C CYS A 87 -34.93 -1.78 -21.84
N ALA A 88 -35.39 -0.53 -21.89
CA ALA A 88 -34.70 0.62 -22.48
C ALA A 88 -35.01 1.91 -21.70
N VAL A 89 -35.18 1.82 -20.37
CA VAL A 89 -35.51 2.94 -19.48
C VAL A 89 -34.34 3.92 -19.33
N LEU A 90 -33.11 3.41 -19.23
CA LEU A 90 -31.89 4.23 -19.20
C LEU A 90 -31.61 4.82 -20.59
N VAL A 91 -31.75 4.03 -21.66
CA VAL A 91 -31.65 4.52 -23.05
C VAL A 91 -32.65 5.67 -23.30
N PHE A 92 -33.90 5.49 -22.89
CA PHE A 92 -34.93 6.54 -22.97
C PHE A 92 -34.57 7.76 -22.12
N SER A 93 -33.98 7.56 -20.93
CA SER A 93 -33.57 8.65 -20.05
C SER A 93 -32.41 9.49 -20.61
N ILE A 94 -31.42 8.86 -21.24
CA ILE A 94 -30.34 9.55 -21.96
C ILE A 94 -30.94 10.37 -23.10
N LEU A 95 -31.84 9.78 -23.90
CA LEU A 95 -32.52 10.48 -24.99
C LEU A 95 -33.41 11.64 -24.50
N LEU A 96 -34.06 11.52 -23.33
CA LEU A 96 -34.84 12.60 -22.71
C LEU A 96 -33.95 13.75 -22.23
N GLU A 97 -32.77 13.48 -21.68
CA GLU A 97 -31.82 14.54 -21.31
C GLU A 97 -31.27 15.26 -22.55
N LEU A 98 -30.98 14.50 -23.61
CA LEU A 98 -30.52 15.02 -24.91
C LEU A 98 -31.62 15.70 -25.76
N ASP A 99 -32.86 15.83 -25.27
CA ASP A 99 -34.05 16.36 -25.98
C ASP A 99 -34.55 15.55 -27.20
N HIS A 100 -34.14 14.29 -27.30
CA HIS A 100 -34.45 13.37 -28.40
C HIS A 100 -35.25 12.14 -27.97
N GLY A 101 -36.01 12.22 -26.86
CA GLY A 101 -36.80 11.10 -26.30
C GLY A 101 -37.77 10.41 -27.27
N HIS A 102 -38.21 11.11 -28.32
CA HIS A 102 -39.05 10.55 -29.39
C HIS A 102 -38.31 9.50 -30.26
N LEU A 103 -36.97 9.48 -30.27
CA LEU A 103 -36.16 8.53 -31.05
C LEU A 103 -36.00 7.15 -30.39
N ILE A 104 -36.51 6.94 -29.16
CA ILE A 104 -36.36 5.67 -28.41
C ILE A 104 -36.74 4.42 -29.22
N LYS A 105 -37.77 4.52 -30.07
CA LYS A 105 -38.18 3.39 -30.92
C LYS A 105 -37.11 3.01 -31.95
N ILE A 106 -36.37 3.96 -32.50
CA ILE A 106 -35.22 3.67 -33.39
C ILE A 106 -34.12 2.94 -32.61
N PHE A 107 -33.78 3.42 -31.41
CA PHE A 107 -32.74 2.79 -30.58
C PHE A 107 -33.11 1.35 -30.19
N GLN A 108 -34.39 1.08 -29.87
CA GLN A 108 -34.87 -0.29 -29.62
C GLN A 108 -34.93 -1.16 -30.89
N ASP A 109 -35.22 -0.59 -32.06
CA ASP A 109 -35.17 -1.30 -33.34
C ASP A 109 -33.74 -1.79 -33.61
N GLU A 110 -32.75 -0.88 -33.48
CA GLU A 110 -31.30 -1.10 -33.62
C GLU A 110 -30.63 -1.82 -32.43
N LYS A 111 -31.42 -2.33 -31.47
CA LYS A 111 -30.96 -3.10 -30.29
C LYS A 111 -29.99 -2.38 -29.34
N ILE A 112 -30.07 -1.05 -29.27
CA ILE A 112 -29.54 -0.30 -28.12
C ILE A 112 -30.58 -0.35 -27.00
N LEU A 113 -30.27 -1.12 -25.95
CA LEU A 113 -31.12 -1.40 -24.79
C LEU A 113 -30.32 -1.22 -23.50
N ASP A 114 -30.98 -1.18 -22.34
CA ASP A 114 -30.31 -0.89 -21.05
C ASP A 114 -29.17 -1.89 -20.75
N LYS A 115 -29.34 -3.15 -21.14
CA LYS A 115 -28.37 -4.25 -20.97
C LYS A 115 -27.19 -4.20 -21.95
N ASP A 116 -27.27 -3.36 -22.98
CA ASP A 116 -26.30 -3.25 -24.07
C ASP A 116 -25.48 -1.94 -23.97
N LEU A 117 -25.85 -1.00 -23.08
CA LEU A 117 -25.17 0.29 -22.85
C LEU A 117 -23.70 0.18 -22.46
N GLU A 118 -23.31 -0.90 -21.76
CA GLU A 118 -21.93 -1.17 -21.34
C GLU A 118 -20.98 -1.49 -22.53
N ARG A 119 -21.51 -1.76 -23.73
CA ARG A 119 -20.69 -2.08 -24.91
C ARG A 119 -20.07 -0.82 -25.52
N PRO A 120 -18.81 -0.84 -25.97
CA PRO A 120 -18.21 0.26 -26.74
C PRO A 120 -19.02 0.63 -27.99
N GLY A 121 -19.17 1.93 -28.28
CA GLY A 121 -20.03 2.42 -29.36
C GLY A 121 -19.69 1.89 -30.76
N VAL A 122 -18.43 1.52 -31.00
CA VAL A 122 -17.93 0.98 -32.28
C VAL A 122 -18.78 -0.19 -32.84
N TYR A 123 -19.47 -0.94 -31.98
CA TYR A 123 -20.32 -2.06 -32.38
C TYR A 123 -21.68 -1.65 -33.00
N TYR A 124 -22.18 -0.44 -32.74
CA TYR A 124 -23.51 0.01 -33.20
C TYR A 124 -23.56 1.41 -33.82
N HIS A 125 -22.55 2.25 -33.59
CA HIS A 125 -22.52 3.66 -34.01
C HIS A 125 -22.88 3.83 -35.49
N HIS A 126 -22.24 3.05 -36.39
CA HIS A 126 -22.48 3.15 -37.83
C HIS A 126 -23.93 2.84 -38.23
N TYR A 127 -24.49 1.73 -37.74
CA TYR A 127 -25.85 1.29 -38.08
C TYR A 127 -26.91 2.30 -37.59
N VAL A 128 -26.76 2.80 -36.36
CA VAL A 128 -27.72 3.74 -35.78
C VAL A 128 -27.64 5.10 -36.46
N VAL A 129 -26.44 5.59 -36.82
CA VAL A 129 -26.30 6.79 -37.65
C VAL A 129 -26.92 6.60 -39.03
N GLU A 130 -26.70 5.46 -39.69
CA GLU A 130 -27.29 5.17 -41.00
C GLU A 130 -28.83 5.12 -40.93
N THR A 131 -29.41 4.47 -39.92
CA THR A 131 -30.87 4.43 -39.71
C THR A 131 -31.43 5.80 -39.36
N LEU A 132 -30.75 6.61 -38.54
CA LEU A 132 -31.17 7.99 -38.25
C LEU A 132 -31.15 8.86 -39.53
N GLN A 133 -30.12 8.73 -40.37
CA GLN A 133 -30.04 9.41 -41.67
C GLN A 133 -31.16 8.96 -42.62
N LYS A 134 -31.46 7.66 -42.70
CA LYS A 134 -32.62 7.12 -43.46
C LYS A 134 -33.96 7.71 -42.99
N HIS A 135 -34.07 8.09 -41.72
CA HIS A 135 -35.25 8.76 -41.15
C HIS A 135 -35.18 10.30 -41.21
N SER A 136 -34.27 10.86 -42.01
CA SER A 136 -34.07 12.32 -42.19
C SER A 136 -33.73 13.09 -40.90
N ILE A 137 -33.17 12.43 -39.89
CA ILE A 137 -32.75 13.08 -38.64
C ILE A 137 -31.45 13.86 -38.90
N SER A 138 -31.53 15.19 -38.88
CA SER A 138 -30.37 16.08 -38.99
C SER A 138 -29.36 15.84 -37.87
N ASN A 139 -28.07 15.99 -38.18
CA ASN A 139 -26.97 15.84 -37.21
C ASN A 139 -26.90 14.47 -36.49
N ALA A 140 -27.42 13.41 -37.12
CA ALA A 140 -27.41 12.04 -36.59
C ALA A 140 -26.05 11.58 -36.01
N GLN A 141 -24.94 11.95 -36.65
CA GLN A 141 -23.58 11.68 -36.18
C GLN A 141 -23.32 12.30 -34.79
N GLN A 142 -23.57 13.61 -34.64
CA GLN A 142 -23.41 14.35 -33.38
C GLN A 142 -24.38 13.90 -32.29
N LEU A 143 -25.57 13.41 -32.67
CA LEU A 143 -26.51 12.81 -31.72
C LEU A 143 -25.92 11.54 -31.10
N VAL A 144 -25.40 10.63 -31.93
CA VAL A 144 -24.83 9.35 -31.47
C VAL A 144 -23.53 9.59 -30.72
N GLU A 145 -22.67 10.52 -31.15
CA GLU A 145 -21.49 10.95 -30.40
C GLU A 145 -21.85 11.46 -28.99
N ARG A 146 -22.84 12.36 -28.87
CA ARG A 146 -23.32 12.84 -27.55
C ARG A 146 -24.01 11.76 -26.72
N PHE A 147 -24.63 10.75 -27.35
CA PHE A 147 -25.15 9.58 -26.65
C PHE A 147 -24.00 8.70 -26.10
N GLU A 148 -22.93 8.50 -26.87
CA GLU A 148 -21.75 7.74 -26.46
C GLU A 148 -20.97 8.40 -25.33
N GLU A 149 -20.81 9.72 -25.36
CA GLU A 149 -20.24 10.49 -24.24
C GLU A 149 -21.10 10.33 -22.98
N LYS A 150 -22.43 10.43 -23.14
CA LYS A 150 -23.36 10.56 -22.01
C LYS A 150 -23.74 9.24 -21.35
N LYS A 151 -23.75 8.12 -22.08
CA LYS A 151 -24.17 6.82 -21.52
C LYS A 151 -23.35 6.39 -20.31
N TRP A 152 -22.08 6.79 -20.22
CA TRP A 152 -21.20 6.42 -19.11
C TRP A 152 -21.65 6.99 -17.76
N SER A 153 -22.37 8.12 -17.71
CA SER A 153 -23.00 8.58 -16.47
C SER A 153 -24.20 7.72 -16.05
N TYR A 154 -24.76 6.93 -16.96
CA TYR A 154 -25.84 5.97 -16.73
C TYR A 154 -25.33 4.52 -16.54
N CYS A 155 -24.01 4.29 -16.61
CA CYS A 155 -23.35 3.03 -16.32
C CYS A 155 -22.38 3.12 -15.11
N PRO A 156 -22.84 3.55 -13.91
CA PRO A 156 -22.02 3.49 -12.71
C PRO A 156 -21.74 2.04 -12.30
N VAL A 157 -20.49 1.74 -11.94
CA VAL A 157 -20.08 0.39 -11.54
C VAL A 157 -20.66 0.03 -10.17
N ILE A 158 -21.44 -1.06 -10.14
CA ILE A 158 -21.95 -1.67 -8.90
C ILE A 158 -20.84 -2.54 -8.30
N ILE A 159 -20.42 -2.24 -7.07
CA ILE A 159 -19.43 -3.04 -6.34
C ILE A 159 -20.06 -4.36 -5.92
N LYS A 160 -19.50 -5.45 -6.44
CA LYS A 160 -19.93 -6.84 -6.18
C LYS A 160 -18.85 -7.59 -5.42
N HIS A 161 -19.26 -8.60 -4.64
CA HIS A 161 -18.30 -9.47 -3.96
C HIS A 161 -17.46 -10.26 -4.98
N ARG A 162 -16.15 -10.32 -4.78
CA ARG A 162 -15.16 -10.94 -5.68
C ARG A 162 -15.12 -10.33 -7.08
N MET A 163 -15.37 -9.01 -7.18
CA MET A 163 -15.15 -8.25 -8.42
C MET A 163 -13.69 -8.39 -8.91
N SER A 164 -13.48 -8.52 -10.22
CA SER A 164 -12.18 -8.81 -10.84
C SER A 164 -12.07 -8.18 -12.23
N ASN A 165 -12.48 -6.91 -12.34
CA ASN A 165 -12.83 -6.27 -13.61
C ASN A 165 -11.69 -5.42 -14.18
N ALA A 166 -11.29 -5.68 -15.42
CA ALA A 166 -10.48 -4.76 -16.21
C ALA A 166 -11.39 -3.81 -17.00
N PHE A 167 -11.66 -2.62 -16.47
CA PHE A 167 -12.48 -1.58 -17.09
C PHE A 167 -11.70 -0.85 -18.19
N ARG A 168 -11.56 -1.55 -19.33
CA ARG A 168 -10.96 -1.05 -20.57
C ARG A 168 -12.02 -0.34 -21.43
N ASP A 169 -11.54 0.43 -22.40
CA ASP A 169 -12.29 0.90 -23.57
C ASP A 169 -13.62 1.62 -23.28
N GLY A 170 -13.63 2.47 -22.23
CA GLY A 170 -14.80 3.28 -21.87
C GLY A 170 -14.55 4.26 -20.72
N HIS A 171 -15.44 5.26 -20.57
CA HIS A 171 -15.36 6.28 -19.51
C HIS A 171 -16.03 5.82 -18.19
N TRP A 172 -15.91 4.53 -17.86
CA TRP A 172 -16.47 3.89 -16.66
C TRP A 172 -16.34 4.74 -15.39
N VAL A 173 -17.41 4.80 -14.60
CA VAL A 173 -17.44 5.58 -13.35
C VAL A 173 -17.64 4.63 -12.17
N ILE A 174 -16.64 4.53 -11.30
CA ILE A 174 -16.84 3.93 -9.97
C ILE A 174 -17.49 5.01 -9.09
N PRO A 175 -18.68 4.80 -8.53
CA PRO A 175 -19.47 5.84 -7.86
C PRO A 175 -18.99 6.11 -6.41
N PHE A 176 -17.69 6.34 -6.24
CA PHE A 176 -17.14 6.84 -4.98
C PHE A 176 -17.50 8.31 -4.82
N CYS A 177 -18.37 8.63 -3.87
CA CYS A 177 -18.77 10.00 -3.53
C CYS A 177 -17.64 10.76 -2.80
N LYS A 178 -16.68 10.03 -2.23
CA LYS A 178 -15.51 10.57 -1.50
C LYS A 178 -14.27 9.71 -1.76
N ARG A 179 -13.09 10.33 -1.82
CA ARG A 179 -11.76 9.69 -1.84
C ARG A 179 -10.78 10.59 -1.09
N GLU A 180 -10.20 10.10 0.00
CA GLU A 180 -9.18 10.81 0.80
C GLU A 180 -7.97 9.89 1.03
N GLU A 181 -6.75 10.43 1.03
CA GLU A 181 -5.55 9.64 1.35
C GLU A 181 -5.53 9.28 2.84
N VAL A 182 -5.32 8.00 3.17
CA VAL A 182 -5.20 7.57 4.57
C VAL A 182 -3.86 8.01 5.17
N ASN A 183 -2.77 7.95 4.39
CA ASN A 183 -1.44 8.39 4.82
C ASN A 183 -0.47 8.65 3.65
N GLU A 184 0.60 9.43 3.91
CA GLU A 184 1.78 9.55 3.03
C GLU A 184 2.78 8.36 3.21
N LYS A 185 2.41 7.23 3.86
CA LYS A 185 3.37 6.15 4.23
C LYS A 185 3.68 5.14 3.10
N GLY A 186 2.93 5.15 1.99
CA GLY A 186 2.95 4.09 0.96
C GLY A 186 4.19 4.06 0.06
N GLY A 187 4.97 2.97 0.10
CA GLY A 187 6.14 2.77 -0.78
C GLY A 187 5.87 2.05 -2.11
N THR A 188 4.76 1.29 -2.19
CA THR A 188 4.39 0.44 -3.34
C THR A 188 3.02 0.81 -3.92
N ALA A 189 2.07 1.18 -3.05
CA ALA A 189 0.71 1.58 -3.38
C ALA A 189 0.25 2.74 -2.47
N GLN A 190 -0.69 3.54 -2.95
CA GLN A 190 -1.38 4.56 -2.17
C GLN A 190 -2.68 4.01 -1.61
N VAL A 191 -2.94 4.24 -0.31
CA VAL A 191 -4.19 3.82 0.34
C VAL A 191 -5.13 5.02 0.48
N TRP A 192 -6.39 4.83 0.11
CA TRP A 192 -7.46 5.81 0.17
C TRP A 192 -8.64 5.30 1.02
N GLN A 193 -9.22 6.16 1.86
CA GLN A 193 -10.58 5.97 2.33
C GLN A 193 -11.53 6.37 1.19
N VAL A 194 -12.47 5.51 0.83
CA VAL A 194 -13.53 5.84 -0.13
C VAL A 194 -14.92 5.63 0.47
N LEU A 195 -15.87 6.47 0.03
CA LEU A 195 -17.27 6.41 0.43
C LEU A 195 -18.13 6.12 -0.80
N ILE A 196 -19.05 5.17 -0.70
CA ILE A 196 -19.98 4.77 -1.78
C ILE A 196 -21.40 4.68 -1.24
N GLN A 197 -22.39 5.22 -1.96
CA GLN A 197 -23.81 5.11 -1.59
C GLN A 197 -24.28 3.64 -1.62
N GLU A 198 -25.12 3.26 -0.66
CA GLU A 198 -25.60 1.89 -0.46
C GLU A 198 -26.20 1.28 -1.74
N ASP A 199 -26.91 2.08 -2.55
CA ASP A 199 -27.51 1.67 -3.83
C ASP A 199 -26.51 0.96 -4.78
N PHE A 200 -25.24 1.33 -4.77
CA PHE A 200 -24.20 0.77 -5.66
C PHE A 200 -23.36 -0.34 -5.02
N VAL A 201 -23.71 -0.79 -3.82
CA VAL A 201 -23.08 -1.92 -3.13
C VAL A 201 -24.00 -3.13 -3.24
N SER A 202 -23.50 -4.27 -3.75
CA SER A 202 -24.30 -5.49 -3.85
C SER A 202 -24.62 -6.07 -2.47
N ARG A 203 -25.74 -6.81 -2.34
CA ARG A 203 -26.23 -7.28 -1.04
C ARG A 203 -25.20 -8.16 -0.33
N GLU A 204 -24.50 -9.00 -1.06
CA GLU A 204 -23.45 -9.89 -0.56
C GLU A 204 -22.34 -9.08 0.11
N VAL A 205 -21.94 -7.94 -0.48
CA VAL A 205 -20.97 -7.03 0.13
C VAL A 205 -21.55 -6.33 1.36
N ARG A 206 -22.80 -5.84 1.30
CA ARG A 206 -23.48 -5.21 2.45
C ARG A 206 -23.54 -6.13 3.67
N ASP A 207 -23.78 -7.43 3.45
CA ASP A 207 -23.86 -8.43 4.50
C ASP A 207 -22.46 -8.72 5.11
N ILE A 208 -21.38 -8.73 4.31
CA ILE A 208 -19.99 -8.92 4.77
C ILE A 208 -19.47 -7.71 5.58
N ILE A 209 -19.64 -6.49 5.06
CA ILE A 209 -19.11 -5.26 5.66
C ILE A 209 -20.19 -4.40 6.34
N ASN A 210 -21.21 -5.03 6.94
CA ASN A 210 -22.34 -4.35 7.57
C ASN A 210 -21.91 -3.26 8.59
N GLY A 211 -20.85 -3.51 9.36
CA GLY A 211 -20.30 -2.55 10.33
C GLY A 211 -19.68 -1.28 9.72
N ALA A 212 -19.39 -1.27 8.41
CA ALA A 212 -18.85 -0.12 7.68
C ALA A 212 -19.94 0.76 7.05
N ARG A 213 -21.22 0.44 7.26
CA ARG A 213 -22.35 1.28 6.86
C ARG A 213 -22.43 2.52 7.77
N ILE A 214 -22.47 3.70 7.17
CA ILE A 214 -22.71 4.98 7.83
C ILE A 214 -23.92 5.70 7.22
N GLU A 215 -24.50 6.62 7.98
CA GLU A 215 -25.51 7.54 7.51
C GLU A 215 -24.83 8.90 7.24
N ASP A 216 -24.65 9.27 5.96
CA ASP A 216 -24.11 10.57 5.59
C ASP A 216 -25.24 11.62 5.51
N PRO A 217 -25.12 12.81 6.14
CA PRO A 217 -26.17 13.83 6.14
C PRO A 217 -26.59 14.37 4.76
N SER A 218 -25.77 14.19 3.73
CA SER A 218 -25.98 14.71 2.37
C SER A 218 -26.25 13.62 1.33
N LEU A 219 -25.61 12.46 1.47
CA LEU A 219 -25.70 11.35 0.51
C LEU A 219 -26.67 10.24 0.96
N GLY A 220 -27.03 10.21 2.24
CA GLY A 220 -27.81 9.15 2.88
C GLY A 220 -26.96 7.91 3.22
N PRO A 221 -27.56 6.70 3.20
CA PRO A 221 -26.86 5.45 3.42
C PRO A 221 -25.60 5.27 2.55
N CYS A 222 -24.45 5.08 3.18
CA CYS A 222 -23.17 4.86 2.49
C CYS A 222 -22.31 3.80 3.19
N TYR A 223 -21.35 3.21 2.48
CA TYR A 223 -20.34 2.31 3.04
C TYR A 223 -18.93 2.93 2.93
N GLN A 224 -18.14 2.81 3.99
CA GLN A 224 -16.71 3.16 4.00
C GLN A 224 -15.86 1.96 3.58
N LEU A 225 -15.04 2.11 2.55
CA LEU A 225 -14.09 1.09 2.08
C LEU A 225 -12.66 1.62 2.12
N ALA A 226 -11.69 0.71 2.16
CA ALA A 226 -10.29 1.03 1.83
C ALA A 226 -10.01 0.65 0.37
N LEU A 227 -9.38 1.57 -0.36
CA LEU A 227 -8.95 1.40 -1.75
C LEU A 227 -7.43 1.48 -1.81
N LYS A 228 -6.75 0.40 -2.21
CA LYS A 228 -5.28 0.36 -2.38
C LYS A 228 -4.95 0.47 -3.87
N THR A 229 -4.43 1.61 -4.30
CA THR A 229 -4.15 1.94 -5.71
C THR A 229 -2.66 1.82 -6.02
N TYR A 230 -2.34 1.06 -7.06
CA TYR A 230 -0.98 0.81 -7.55
C TYR A 230 -0.77 1.55 -8.88
N ARG A 231 0.43 2.11 -9.07
CA ARG A 231 0.88 2.59 -10.38
C ARG A 231 1.18 1.39 -11.27
N SER A 232 0.95 1.47 -12.58
CA SER A 232 1.19 0.36 -13.51
C SER A 232 2.60 -0.24 -13.46
N ALA A 233 3.63 0.54 -13.11
CA ALA A 233 4.99 0.04 -12.89
C ALA A 233 5.16 -0.86 -11.64
N MET A 234 4.07 -1.16 -10.91
CA MET A 234 3.99 -2.05 -9.75
C MET A 234 2.95 -3.18 -9.98
N SER A 235 2.63 -3.51 -11.24
CA SER A 235 1.72 -4.60 -11.64
C SER A 235 2.00 -5.89 -10.88
N ASP A 236 3.27 -6.28 -10.81
CA ASP A 236 3.69 -7.57 -10.27
C ASP A 236 3.42 -7.66 -8.76
N ILE A 237 3.44 -6.52 -8.05
CA ILE A 237 3.11 -6.42 -6.62
C ILE A 237 1.58 -6.44 -6.43
N PHE A 238 0.83 -5.79 -7.32
CA PHE A 238 -0.63 -5.84 -7.34
C PHE A 238 -1.13 -7.28 -7.60
N ASP A 239 -0.57 -7.98 -8.58
CA ASP A 239 -0.93 -9.37 -8.90
C ASP A 239 -0.55 -10.32 -7.75
N TRP A 240 0.65 -10.16 -7.18
CA TRP A 240 1.09 -10.92 -6.00
C TRP A 240 0.15 -10.74 -4.80
N GLU A 241 -0.19 -9.50 -4.45
CA GLU A 241 -1.05 -9.22 -3.29
C GLU A 241 -2.51 -9.62 -3.56
N THR A 242 -2.99 -9.49 -4.79
CA THR A 242 -4.31 -10.00 -5.21
C THR A 242 -4.41 -11.52 -5.10
N LEU A 243 -3.36 -12.25 -5.49
CA LEU A 243 -3.27 -13.71 -5.29
C LEU A 243 -3.22 -14.07 -3.80
N ALA A 244 -2.45 -13.33 -2.99
CA ALA A 244 -2.37 -13.54 -1.55
C ALA A 244 -3.75 -13.35 -0.87
N PHE A 245 -4.44 -12.25 -1.16
CA PHE A 245 -5.81 -11.99 -0.68
C PHE A 245 -6.81 -13.06 -1.13
N SER A 246 -6.73 -13.50 -2.39
CA SER A 246 -7.63 -14.55 -2.93
C SER A 246 -7.42 -15.90 -2.23
N GLY A 247 -6.20 -16.23 -1.81
CA GLY A 247 -5.90 -17.44 -1.05
C GLY A 247 -6.45 -17.43 0.38
N ILE A 248 -6.33 -16.29 1.07
CA ILE A 248 -6.82 -16.08 2.46
C ILE A 248 -8.25 -15.54 2.55
N GLN A 249 -8.99 -15.54 1.45
CA GLN A 249 -10.34 -14.99 1.41
C GLN A 249 -11.28 -15.72 2.40
N ASP A 250 -12.19 -14.95 2.99
CA ASP A 250 -13.20 -15.37 3.98
C ASP A 250 -12.60 -15.99 5.28
N LYS A 251 -11.28 -15.88 5.50
CA LYS A 251 -10.63 -16.32 6.74
C LYS A 251 -10.75 -15.25 7.84
N GLU A 252 -11.20 -15.66 9.02
CA GLU A 252 -11.34 -14.79 10.19
C GLU A 252 -9.99 -14.20 10.65
N GLY A 253 -10.03 -12.96 11.14
CA GLY A 253 -8.84 -12.24 11.63
C GLY A 253 -8.04 -11.50 10.55
N MET A 254 -8.43 -11.62 9.28
CA MET A 254 -7.86 -10.84 8.16
C MET A 254 -8.76 -9.66 7.77
N VAL A 255 -8.15 -8.58 7.29
CA VAL A 255 -8.86 -7.53 6.54
C VAL A 255 -9.55 -8.16 5.34
N GLN A 256 -10.87 -8.05 5.28
CA GLN A 256 -11.70 -8.65 4.24
C GLN A 256 -11.42 -8.01 2.87
N TYR A 257 -11.17 -8.87 1.89
CA TYR A 257 -10.98 -8.52 0.49
C TYR A 257 -12.31 -8.60 -0.27
N LEU A 258 -12.70 -7.47 -0.88
CA LEU A 258 -14.00 -7.31 -1.54
C LEU A 258 -13.90 -7.57 -3.04
N GLY A 259 -12.72 -7.31 -3.63
CA GLY A 259 -12.41 -7.52 -5.04
C GLY A 259 -11.26 -6.62 -5.51
N HIS A 260 -10.95 -6.68 -6.80
CA HIS A 260 -10.02 -5.80 -7.47
C HIS A 260 -10.58 -5.29 -8.80
N TYR A 261 -9.95 -4.24 -9.34
CA TYR A 261 -10.20 -3.78 -10.70
C TYR A 261 -8.99 -3.04 -11.28
N SER A 262 -8.99 -2.87 -12.59
CA SER A 262 -8.06 -1.96 -13.30
C SER A 262 -8.86 -0.92 -14.07
N LEU A 263 -8.45 0.35 -14.05
CA LEU A 263 -9.18 1.47 -14.65
C LEU A 263 -8.23 2.56 -15.19
N ASN A 264 -8.54 3.06 -16.39
CA ASN A 264 -7.96 4.28 -16.94
C ASN A 264 -8.71 5.50 -16.38
N GLU A 265 -8.12 6.17 -15.38
CA GLU A 265 -8.72 7.36 -14.74
C GLU A 265 -8.68 8.59 -15.67
N ASP A 266 -7.69 8.70 -16.55
CA ASP A 266 -7.65 9.67 -17.66
C ASP A 266 -7.77 8.93 -19.03
N PRO A 267 -8.63 9.37 -19.97
CA PRO A 267 -8.72 8.80 -21.33
C PRO A 267 -7.83 9.51 -22.38
N ASN A 268 -7.31 10.71 -22.06
CA ASN A 268 -6.58 11.59 -22.96
C ASN A 268 -5.06 11.58 -22.69
N GLU A 269 -4.64 11.39 -21.44
CA GLU A 269 -3.24 11.09 -21.12
C GLU A 269 -2.92 9.63 -21.49
N GLY A 270 -1.75 9.40 -22.08
CA GLY A 270 -1.24 8.06 -22.43
C GLY A 270 -0.79 7.22 -21.22
N CYS A 271 -1.41 7.41 -20.06
CA CYS A 271 -1.08 6.70 -18.83
C CYS A 271 -1.68 5.29 -18.81
N SER A 272 -0.84 4.32 -18.51
CA SER A 272 -1.25 2.94 -18.23
C SER A 272 -2.29 2.88 -17.09
N PRO A 273 -3.19 1.87 -17.08
CA PRO A 273 -4.24 1.73 -16.08
C PRO A 273 -3.72 1.79 -14.64
N SER A 274 -4.53 2.38 -13.77
CA SER A 274 -4.40 2.18 -12.32
C SER A 274 -4.90 0.77 -11.97
N HIS A 275 -4.16 0.05 -11.14
CA HIS A 275 -4.62 -1.22 -10.57
C HIS A 275 -5.07 -0.99 -9.12
N ASN A 276 -6.17 -1.60 -8.71
CA ASN A 276 -6.89 -1.22 -7.50
C ASN A 276 -7.43 -2.44 -6.76
N ILE A 277 -7.12 -2.54 -5.46
CA ILE A 277 -7.70 -3.54 -4.54
C ILE A 277 -8.71 -2.84 -3.62
N LEU A 278 -9.89 -3.43 -3.44
CA LEU A 278 -10.92 -2.98 -2.52
C LEU A 278 -11.01 -3.88 -1.29
N LEU A 279 -10.95 -3.26 -0.11
CA LEU A 279 -10.89 -3.89 1.20
C LEU A 279 -11.94 -3.26 2.14
N GLU A 280 -12.29 -3.96 3.21
CA GLU A 280 -12.99 -3.32 4.34
C GLU A 280 -12.14 -2.21 4.97
N TYR A 281 -12.78 -1.17 5.52
CA TYR A 281 -12.07 -0.03 6.10
C TYR A 281 -11.63 -0.27 7.55
N GLY A 282 -10.34 -0.10 7.84
CA GLY A 282 -9.80 -0.03 9.20
C GLY A 282 -9.85 1.40 9.75
N GLU A 283 -10.34 1.57 10.98
CA GLU A 283 -10.48 2.88 11.61
C GLU A 283 -9.13 3.56 11.87
N HIS A 284 -8.14 2.76 12.29
CA HIS A 284 -6.79 3.14 12.72
C HIS A 284 -5.86 1.93 12.52
N ASP A 285 -4.57 2.16 12.26
CA ASP A 285 -3.52 1.16 12.53
C ASP A 285 -3.23 1.02 14.04
N LEU A 286 -2.43 0.03 14.47
CA LEU A 286 -2.21 -0.23 15.90
C LEU A 286 -1.33 0.87 16.56
N ASP A 287 -0.39 1.47 15.82
CA ASP A 287 0.43 2.58 16.32
C ASP A 287 -0.40 3.88 16.39
N GLU A 288 -1.31 4.11 15.43
CA GLU A 288 -2.32 5.17 15.46
C GLU A 288 -3.30 4.99 16.62
N PHE A 289 -3.80 3.77 16.84
CA PHE A 289 -4.65 3.43 17.98
C PHE A 289 -3.94 3.70 19.31
N PHE A 290 -2.64 3.37 19.41
CA PHE A 290 -1.83 3.65 20.60
C PHE A 290 -1.49 5.14 20.78
N ALA A 291 -1.34 5.90 19.69
CA ALA A 291 -1.04 7.33 19.70
C ALA A 291 -2.28 8.22 19.89
N SER A 292 -3.48 7.71 19.60
CA SER A 292 -4.72 8.48 19.56
C SER A 292 -5.05 9.14 20.91
N PRO A 293 -5.37 10.45 20.94
CA PRO A 293 -5.68 11.17 22.17
C PRO A 293 -7.00 10.74 22.83
N ILE A 294 -7.81 9.93 22.14
CA ILE A 294 -9.05 9.33 22.66
C ILE A 294 -8.90 7.83 23.02
N SER A 295 -7.71 7.24 22.89
CA SER A 295 -7.42 5.85 23.28
C SER A 295 -6.57 5.81 24.55
N TYR A 296 -7.15 5.36 25.68
CA TYR A 296 -6.41 5.24 26.94
C TYR A 296 -6.13 3.78 27.32
N PRO A 297 -4.92 3.47 27.84
CA PRO A 297 -4.57 2.14 28.33
C PRO A 297 -5.61 1.55 29.31
N PRO A 298 -5.87 0.22 29.25
CA PRO A 298 -6.77 -0.45 30.17
C PRO A 298 -6.24 -0.43 31.61
N VAL A 299 -7.14 -0.31 32.59
CA VAL A 299 -6.78 -0.09 34.00
C VAL A 299 -7.36 -1.16 34.93
N ARG A 300 -8.60 -1.60 34.69
CA ARG A 300 -9.24 -2.66 35.48
C ARG A 300 -8.84 -4.03 34.92
N ALA A 301 -8.73 -5.05 35.78
CA ALA A 301 -8.33 -6.40 35.36
C ALA A 301 -9.16 -6.96 34.17
N PRO A 302 -10.51 -6.80 34.12
CA PRO A 302 -11.30 -7.24 32.97
C PRO A 302 -10.96 -6.49 31.67
N GLU A 303 -10.64 -5.19 31.75
CA GLU A 303 -10.27 -4.36 30.58
C GLU A 303 -8.92 -4.84 30.01
N ILE A 304 -7.96 -5.13 30.88
CA ILE A 304 -6.61 -5.60 30.52
C ILE A 304 -6.71 -6.99 29.87
N ILE A 305 -7.48 -7.91 30.48
CA ILE A 305 -7.75 -9.24 29.93
C ILE A 305 -8.51 -9.15 28.59
N GLY A 306 -9.46 -8.21 28.46
CA GLY A 306 -10.20 -7.97 27.22
C GLY A 306 -9.29 -7.50 26.08
N PHE A 307 -8.46 -6.48 26.33
CA PHE A 307 -7.49 -5.95 25.38
C PHE A 307 -6.52 -7.04 24.89
N TRP A 308 -5.91 -7.79 25.83
CA TRP A 308 -5.01 -8.89 25.46
C TRP A 308 -5.73 -9.97 24.66
N ARG A 309 -6.98 -10.33 25.00
CA ARG A 309 -7.77 -11.31 24.23
C ARG A 309 -8.06 -10.86 22.80
N SER A 310 -8.42 -9.60 22.57
CA SER A 310 -8.63 -9.10 21.19
C SER A 310 -7.31 -9.08 20.42
N LEU A 311 -6.21 -8.62 21.03
CA LEU A 311 -4.90 -8.63 20.37
C LEU A 311 -4.35 -10.04 20.11
N PHE A 312 -4.67 -11.03 20.94
CA PHE A 312 -4.27 -12.43 20.72
C PHE A 312 -4.97 -13.09 19.52
N LYS A 313 -6.09 -12.55 19.02
CA LYS A 313 -6.70 -13.01 17.74
C LYS A 313 -5.74 -12.89 16.56
N ILE A 314 -4.76 -11.99 16.63
CA ILE A 314 -3.68 -11.88 15.63
C ILE A 314 -2.81 -13.15 15.59
N ALA A 315 -2.62 -13.87 16.70
CA ALA A 315 -1.94 -15.16 16.69
C ALA A 315 -2.79 -16.26 16.01
N GLU A 316 -4.11 -16.23 16.19
CA GLU A 316 -5.04 -17.13 15.51
C GLU A 316 -5.11 -16.84 14.00
N ALA A 317 -5.05 -15.57 13.62
CA ALA A 317 -4.91 -15.14 12.24
C ALA A 317 -3.59 -15.65 11.63
N LEU A 318 -2.45 -15.45 12.31
CA LEU A 318 -1.17 -16.02 11.87
C LEU A 318 -1.21 -17.55 11.77
N LYS A 319 -1.93 -18.25 12.65
CA LYS A 319 -2.15 -19.70 12.54
C LYS A 319 -2.86 -20.08 11.23
N ARG A 320 -3.89 -19.33 10.83
CA ARG A 320 -4.65 -19.53 9.56
C ARG A 320 -3.83 -19.17 8.31
N ILE A 321 -2.81 -18.32 8.42
CA ILE A 321 -1.83 -18.09 7.35
C ILE A 321 -0.84 -19.26 7.31
N HIS A 322 -0.30 -19.67 8.45
CA HIS A 322 0.75 -20.69 8.54
C HIS A 322 0.28 -22.08 8.11
N ILE A 323 -0.99 -22.39 8.34
CA ILE A 323 -1.67 -23.59 7.84
C ILE A 323 -2.96 -23.10 7.18
N LEU A 324 -2.90 -22.90 5.86
CA LEU A 324 -3.99 -22.36 5.06
C LEU A 324 -4.63 -23.50 4.25
N ASP A 325 -5.86 -23.84 4.61
CA ASP A 325 -6.67 -24.80 3.85
C ASP A 325 -7.49 -24.05 2.79
N HIS A 326 -7.29 -24.37 1.52
CA HIS A 326 -7.98 -23.73 0.39
C HIS A 326 -8.88 -24.78 -0.31
N GLU A 327 -10.19 -24.53 -0.35
CA GLU A 327 -11.15 -25.44 -0.95
C GLU A 327 -11.54 -24.98 -2.35
N GLN A 328 -11.31 -25.85 -3.35
CA GLN A 328 -11.67 -25.62 -4.74
C GLN A 328 -12.31 -26.89 -5.33
N ASP A 329 -13.49 -26.76 -5.94
CA ASP A 329 -14.23 -27.84 -6.60
C ASP A 329 -14.42 -29.12 -5.75
N GLY A 330 -14.54 -28.95 -4.42
CA GLY A 330 -14.68 -30.05 -3.46
C GLY A 330 -13.38 -30.74 -3.05
N GLN A 331 -12.22 -30.22 -3.46
CA GLN A 331 -10.89 -30.65 -3.03
C GLN A 331 -10.27 -29.61 -2.11
N THR A 332 -9.69 -30.03 -0.99
CA THR A 332 -8.97 -29.16 -0.05
C THR A 332 -7.47 -29.26 -0.33
N ASP A 333 -6.89 -28.19 -0.86
CA ASP A 333 -5.44 -28.04 -0.99
C ASP A 333 -4.89 -27.31 0.24
N GLU A 334 -3.97 -27.96 0.95
CA GLU A 334 -3.28 -27.37 2.09
C GLU A 334 -2.04 -26.56 1.65
N PHE A 335 -1.83 -25.38 2.25
CA PHE A 335 -0.70 -24.51 2.00
C PHE A 335 0.03 -24.14 3.28
N TYR A 336 1.36 -24.06 3.21
CA TYR A 336 2.19 -23.36 4.18
C TYR A 336 2.28 -21.88 3.78
N GLY A 337 1.81 -20.98 4.64
CA GLY A 337 1.90 -19.53 4.43
C GLY A 337 2.83 -18.80 5.39
N TRP A 338 3.22 -17.58 5.00
CA TRP A 338 3.99 -16.61 5.78
C TRP A 338 3.34 -15.23 5.61
N HIS A 339 3.33 -14.40 6.66
CA HIS A 339 2.96 -12.99 6.53
C HIS A 339 4.17 -12.11 6.22
N ALA A 340 5.34 -12.46 6.78
CA ALA A 340 6.65 -11.82 6.59
C ALA A 340 6.79 -10.35 7.01
N ASP A 341 5.71 -9.64 7.31
CA ASP A 341 5.70 -8.21 7.64
C ASP A 341 4.72 -7.84 8.77
N VAL A 342 4.69 -8.65 9.84
CA VAL A 342 3.87 -8.39 11.03
C VAL A 342 4.45 -7.22 11.83
N LYS A 343 3.71 -6.11 11.88
CA LYS A 343 4.10 -4.85 12.56
C LYS A 343 2.83 -4.07 12.97
N PRO A 344 2.93 -3.02 13.82
CA PRO A 344 1.77 -2.23 14.23
C PRO A 344 0.99 -1.60 13.07
N ASP A 345 1.66 -1.06 12.05
CA ASP A 345 1.01 -0.48 10.85
C ASP A 345 0.15 -1.52 10.07
N ASN A 346 0.44 -2.82 10.23
CA ASN A 346 -0.23 -3.93 9.54
C ASN A 346 -1.24 -4.67 10.45
N ILE A 347 -1.56 -4.11 11.62
CA ILE A 347 -2.63 -4.58 12.51
C ILE A 347 -3.67 -3.46 12.60
N LEU A 348 -4.78 -3.61 11.88
CA LEU A 348 -5.83 -2.58 11.82
C LEU A 348 -6.94 -2.86 12.82
N ARG A 349 -7.53 -1.78 13.35
CA ARG A 349 -8.74 -1.85 14.17
C ARG A 349 -9.98 -1.69 13.29
N VAL A 350 -10.69 -2.79 13.06
CA VAL A 350 -11.91 -2.85 12.23
C VAL A 350 -13.11 -3.14 13.13
N HIS A 351 -14.05 -2.19 13.21
CA HIS A 351 -15.29 -2.29 14.01
C HIS A 351 -15.06 -2.73 15.47
N GLY A 352 -13.97 -2.25 16.07
CA GLY A 352 -13.56 -2.56 17.44
C GLY A 352 -12.62 -3.74 17.63
N GLU A 353 -12.40 -4.59 16.62
CA GLU A 353 -11.55 -5.77 16.67
C GLU A 353 -10.23 -5.58 15.90
N PHE A 354 -9.16 -6.27 16.32
CA PHE A 354 -7.89 -6.24 15.62
C PHE A 354 -7.83 -7.30 14.50
N LYS A 355 -7.41 -6.89 13.30
CA LYS A 355 -7.24 -7.74 12.10
C LYS A 355 -5.87 -7.52 11.43
N LEU A 356 -5.32 -8.55 10.79
CA LEU A 356 -4.09 -8.45 9.98
C LEU A 356 -4.37 -7.86 8.58
N ALA A 357 -3.42 -7.07 8.09
CA ALA A 357 -3.50 -6.33 6.82
C ALA A 357 -2.16 -6.31 6.07
N ASP A 358 -2.19 -5.83 4.82
CA ASP A 358 -1.02 -5.64 3.94
C ASP A 358 -0.24 -6.93 3.64
N PHE A 359 -0.73 -7.69 2.67
CA PHE A 359 -0.19 -9.00 2.27
C PHE A 359 0.84 -8.89 1.13
N GLY A 360 1.37 -7.70 0.84
CA GLY A 360 2.35 -7.46 -0.22
C GLY A 360 3.71 -8.16 -0.05
N PHE A 361 3.99 -8.72 1.14
CA PHE A 361 5.13 -9.61 1.40
C PHE A 361 4.71 -11.04 1.78
N ALA A 362 3.41 -11.31 1.88
CA ALA A 362 2.91 -12.62 2.26
C ALA A 362 3.23 -13.66 1.19
N LYS A 363 3.43 -14.92 1.60
CA LYS A 363 3.85 -15.97 0.67
C LYS A 363 3.22 -17.30 1.02
N PHE A 364 2.73 -18.01 0.01
CA PHE A 364 2.11 -19.33 0.15
C PHE A 364 2.83 -20.37 -0.70
N MET A 365 2.93 -21.60 -0.19
CA MET A 365 3.49 -22.75 -0.91
C MET A 365 2.69 -24.00 -0.58
N LYS A 366 2.33 -24.80 -1.60
CA LYS A 366 1.57 -26.04 -1.39
C LYS A 366 2.30 -26.97 -0.42
N ARG A 367 1.56 -27.54 0.53
CA ARG A 367 2.12 -28.32 1.65
C ARG A 367 2.90 -29.53 1.14
N ASN A 368 3.98 -29.85 1.81
CA ASN A 368 4.79 -31.04 1.56
C ASN A 368 5.23 -31.68 2.89
N GLN A 369 5.90 -32.82 2.83
CA GLN A 369 6.28 -33.61 4.02
C GLN A 369 7.48 -33.03 4.82
N GLY A 370 8.03 -31.88 4.41
CA GLY A 370 9.12 -31.19 5.11
C GLY A 370 8.66 -30.14 6.12
N MET A 371 9.62 -29.53 6.83
CA MET A 371 9.31 -28.31 7.59
C MET A 371 8.99 -27.14 6.64
N PRO A 372 8.04 -26.26 6.98
CA PRO A 372 7.75 -25.06 6.20
C PRO A 372 8.98 -24.13 6.20
N MET A 373 9.62 -24.01 5.05
CA MET A 373 10.86 -23.25 4.84
C MET A 373 10.83 -22.55 3.48
N SER A 374 10.81 -21.20 3.44
CA SER A 374 10.80 -20.45 2.17
C SER A 374 11.76 -19.27 2.14
N TYR A 375 12.22 -18.90 0.94
CA TYR A 375 12.90 -17.61 0.74
C TYR A 375 11.88 -16.48 0.87
N ILE A 376 12.15 -15.55 1.77
CA ILE A 376 11.33 -14.35 2.01
C ILE A 376 12.11 -13.15 1.46
N GLU A 377 11.42 -12.26 0.75
CA GLU A 377 12.00 -11.06 0.14
C GLU A 377 11.23 -9.83 0.66
N GLY A 378 11.94 -8.79 1.09
CA GLY A 378 11.33 -7.61 1.74
C GLY A 378 11.16 -7.73 3.26
N GLY A 379 10.07 -7.19 3.79
CA GLY A 379 9.72 -7.17 5.22
C GLY A 379 10.39 -6.04 6.05
N THR A 380 9.71 -5.59 7.10
CA THR A 380 10.08 -4.45 7.95
C THR A 380 11.17 -4.80 8.96
N GLN A 381 12.30 -4.12 8.84
CA GLN A 381 13.54 -4.45 9.55
C GLN A 381 13.55 -4.10 11.05
N THR A 382 12.62 -3.26 11.54
CA THR A 382 12.50 -2.97 12.98
C THR A 382 11.91 -4.14 13.76
N PHE A 383 10.88 -4.79 13.22
CA PHE A 383 10.16 -5.90 13.85
C PHE A 383 10.66 -7.28 13.40
N GLY A 384 11.37 -7.35 12.25
CA GLY A 384 11.90 -8.57 11.67
C GLY A 384 12.81 -9.39 12.59
N ALA A 385 12.89 -10.68 12.28
CA ALA A 385 13.71 -11.65 13.00
C ALA A 385 15.20 -11.48 12.69
N PRO A 386 16.12 -11.79 13.62
CA PRO A 386 17.55 -11.57 13.40
C PRO A 386 18.10 -12.35 12.21
N GLU A 387 17.43 -13.41 11.76
CA GLU A 387 17.75 -14.15 10.54
C GLU A 387 17.31 -13.50 9.22
N THR A 388 16.31 -12.61 9.18
CA THR A 388 15.85 -11.95 7.94
C THR A 388 16.60 -10.65 7.64
N ASP A 389 17.41 -10.14 8.57
CA ASP A 389 18.16 -8.89 8.40
C ASP A 389 19.14 -8.93 7.19
N PRO A 390 19.07 -7.99 6.23
CA PRO A 390 19.94 -7.89 5.06
C PRO A 390 21.45 -7.88 5.37
N ALA A 391 21.88 -7.51 6.57
CA ALA A 391 23.29 -7.64 7.00
C ALA A 391 23.77 -9.11 7.04
N ARG A 392 22.88 -10.09 6.88
CA ARG A 392 23.19 -11.52 6.72
C ARG A 392 23.47 -11.96 5.27
N ARG A 393 23.41 -11.07 4.26
CA ARG A 393 23.63 -11.37 2.84
C ARG A 393 25.03 -11.95 2.52
N GLY A 394 25.16 -13.25 2.76
CA GLY A 394 26.23 -14.14 2.25
C GLY A 394 25.72 -15.55 1.91
N THR A 395 24.46 -15.84 2.27
CA THR A 395 23.75 -17.09 1.95
C THR A 395 22.28 -16.73 1.75
N ARG A 396 21.67 -17.05 0.59
CA ARG A 396 20.20 -17.11 0.51
C ARG A 396 19.79 -18.33 1.34
N THR A 397 19.13 -18.12 2.48
CA THR A 397 18.63 -19.19 3.37
C THR A 397 17.11 -19.14 3.41
N PRO A 398 16.41 -20.27 3.26
CA PRO A 398 14.98 -20.32 3.57
C PRO A 398 14.72 -20.08 5.06
N HIS A 399 13.56 -19.52 5.40
CA HIS A 399 13.13 -19.18 6.76
C HIS A 399 11.89 -19.97 7.17
N THR A 400 11.83 -20.34 8.45
CA THR A 400 10.62 -20.90 9.09
C THR A 400 9.53 -19.84 9.24
N GLN A 401 8.30 -20.27 9.45
CA GLN A 401 7.17 -19.42 9.83
C GLN A 401 7.36 -18.72 11.19
N THR A 402 8.32 -19.16 12.00
CA THR A 402 8.67 -18.55 13.29
C THR A 402 9.40 -17.19 13.18
N ILE A 403 9.55 -16.64 11.97
CA ILE A 403 9.82 -15.21 11.76
C ILE A 403 8.60 -14.35 12.14
N ASP A 404 7.38 -14.83 11.85
CA ASP A 404 6.15 -14.12 12.21
C ASP A 404 5.89 -14.23 13.72
N THR A 405 6.24 -15.37 14.35
CA THR A 405 6.28 -15.51 15.82
C THR A 405 7.19 -14.45 16.46
N TRP A 406 8.40 -14.25 15.94
CA TRP A 406 9.31 -13.22 16.46
C TRP A 406 8.73 -11.81 16.29
N SER A 407 8.20 -11.52 15.10
CA SER A 407 7.68 -10.19 14.75
C SER A 407 6.44 -9.83 15.59
N PHE A 408 5.53 -10.79 15.81
CA PHE A 408 4.42 -10.63 16.76
C PHE A 408 4.90 -10.53 18.22
N GLY A 409 5.99 -11.21 18.60
CA GLY A 409 6.62 -11.03 19.92
C GLY A 409 7.13 -9.60 20.15
N CYS A 410 7.64 -8.96 19.10
CA CYS A 410 8.01 -7.54 19.12
C CYS A 410 6.77 -6.63 19.25
N VAL A 411 5.66 -6.94 18.57
CA VAL A 411 4.38 -6.22 18.75
C VAL A 411 3.84 -6.36 20.19
N LEU A 412 3.83 -7.56 20.76
CA LEU A 412 3.37 -7.80 22.14
C LEU A 412 4.25 -7.05 23.17
N SER A 413 5.55 -6.91 22.92
CA SER A 413 6.47 -6.11 23.74
C SER A 413 6.14 -4.59 23.71
N VAL A 414 5.77 -4.06 22.53
CA VAL A 414 5.28 -2.67 22.40
C VAL A 414 3.92 -2.49 23.07
N ALA A 415 2.98 -3.41 22.84
CA ALA A 415 1.65 -3.37 23.46
C ALA A 415 1.72 -3.43 24.99
N ALA A 416 2.61 -4.27 25.55
CA ALA A 416 2.85 -4.32 27.00
C ALA A 416 3.41 -3.00 27.55
N THR A 417 4.24 -2.31 26.77
CA THR A 417 4.71 -0.96 27.11
C THR A 417 3.55 0.04 27.11
N TRP A 418 2.64 -0.02 26.14
CA TRP A 418 1.47 0.85 26.09
C TRP A 418 0.48 0.59 27.24
N VAL A 419 0.20 -0.67 27.58
CA VAL A 419 -0.69 -1.03 28.71
C VAL A 419 -0.19 -0.45 30.04
N VAL A 420 1.13 -0.46 30.27
CA VAL A 420 1.72 -0.04 31.55
C VAL A 420 2.09 1.46 31.61
N LEU A 421 2.55 2.05 30.49
CA LEU A 421 3.11 3.42 30.43
C LEU A 421 2.45 4.34 29.38
N GLY A 422 1.49 3.83 28.60
CA GLY A 422 0.90 4.55 27.47
C GLY A 422 1.90 4.88 26.36
N PHE A 423 1.48 5.75 25.43
CA PHE A 423 2.26 6.13 24.25
C PHE A 423 3.63 6.73 24.58
N GLN A 424 3.74 7.51 25.68
CA GLN A 424 5.03 8.08 26.11
C GLN A 424 6.05 6.99 26.49
N GLY A 425 5.59 5.88 27.09
CA GLY A 425 6.42 4.71 27.33
C GLY A 425 6.95 4.07 26.04
N MET A 426 6.12 3.97 24.99
CA MET A 426 6.56 3.44 23.69
C MET A 426 7.67 4.29 23.06
N LEU A 427 7.55 5.62 23.14
CA LEU A 427 8.58 6.55 22.64
C LEU A 427 9.91 6.40 23.40
N GLN A 428 9.84 6.28 24.74
CA GLN A 428 11.01 6.02 25.59
C GLN A 428 11.65 4.66 25.26
N TYR A 429 10.83 3.61 25.07
CA TYR A 429 11.31 2.27 24.74
C TYR A 429 11.99 2.22 23.37
N ALA A 430 11.43 2.89 22.37
CA ALA A 430 12.03 3.00 21.04
C ALA A 430 13.38 3.74 21.07
N GLU A 431 13.56 4.74 21.94
CA GLU A 431 14.87 5.38 22.12
C GLU A 431 15.86 4.48 22.89
N LEU A 432 15.40 3.73 23.90
CA LEU A 432 16.25 2.74 24.57
C LEU A 432 16.74 1.65 23.60
N ARG A 433 15.86 1.13 22.72
CA ARG A 433 16.26 0.21 21.62
C ARG A 433 17.30 0.84 20.69
N LYS A 434 17.11 2.11 20.27
CA LYS A 434 18.10 2.84 19.43
C LYS A 434 19.47 2.95 20.10
N GLN A 435 19.51 3.13 21.41
CA GLN A 435 20.77 3.16 22.16
C GLN A 435 21.42 1.77 22.24
N GLY A 436 20.63 0.71 22.39
CA GLY A 436 21.10 -0.68 22.29
C GLY A 436 21.68 -1.03 20.91
N VAL A 437 20.98 -0.68 19.83
CA VAL A 437 21.47 -0.86 18.45
C VAL A 437 22.78 -0.07 18.22
N LYS A 438 22.87 1.19 18.69
CA LYS A 438 24.10 1.98 18.62
C LYS A 438 25.26 1.30 19.38
N ARG A 439 25.03 0.77 20.58
CA ARG A 439 26.02 0.00 21.36
C ARG A 439 26.45 -1.28 20.63
N ALA A 440 25.51 -2.05 20.10
CA ALA A 440 25.80 -3.27 19.32
C ALA A 440 26.61 -2.95 18.04
N ARG A 441 26.26 -1.88 17.33
CA ARG A 441 27.00 -1.40 16.14
C ARG A 441 28.41 -0.90 16.47
N ALA A 442 28.65 -0.37 17.67
CA ALA A 442 29.98 0.06 18.14
C ALA A 442 30.86 -1.09 18.68
N GLY A 443 30.30 -2.29 18.88
CA GLY A 443 31.03 -3.43 19.47
C GLY A 443 32.22 -3.91 18.61
N PRO A 444 33.31 -4.38 19.24
CA PRO A 444 34.56 -4.75 18.55
C PRO A 444 34.50 -6.10 17.81
N ARG A 445 33.35 -6.79 17.81
CA ARG A 445 33.20 -8.08 17.12
C ARG A 445 32.92 -7.86 15.63
N PRO A 446 33.70 -8.44 14.69
CA PRO A 446 33.30 -8.53 13.29
C PRO A 446 32.10 -9.46 13.20
N GLY A 447 30.91 -8.90 12.99
CA GLY A 447 29.65 -9.63 13.03
C GLY A 447 28.52 -8.88 12.33
N ARG A 448 27.45 -9.62 12.04
CA ARG A 448 26.19 -9.11 11.48
C ARG A 448 25.58 -8.12 12.47
N LYS A 449 25.35 -6.88 12.04
CA LYS A 449 24.81 -5.76 12.84
C LYS A 449 23.40 -5.42 12.35
N PRO A 450 22.51 -4.82 13.17
CA PRO A 450 21.14 -4.57 12.76
C PRO A 450 21.06 -3.50 11.67
N THR A 451 20.29 -3.77 10.62
CA THR A 451 20.03 -2.82 9.54
C THR A 451 19.10 -1.69 10.00
N ALA A 452 18.03 -2.00 10.75
CA ALA A 452 17.19 -0.97 11.37
C ALA A 452 17.86 -0.32 12.58
N ASP A 453 17.62 0.98 12.76
CA ASP A 453 18.21 1.80 13.83
C ASP A 453 17.64 1.48 15.23
N ASP A 454 16.49 0.82 15.31
CA ASP A 454 15.78 0.52 16.56
C ASP A 454 15.36 -0.96 16.70
N ALA A 455 15.95 -1.87 15.91
CA ALA A 455 15.67 -3.30 15.93
C ALA A 455 15.67 -3.91 17.35
N PHE A 456 14.86 -4.95 17.56
CA PHE A 456 14.80 -5.68 18.84
C PHE A 456 16.02 -6.61 19.08
N HIS A 457 16.95 -6.71 18.12
CA HIS A 457 18.09 -7.63 18.15
C HIS A 457 19.45 -6.95 17.89
N ASP A 458 20.55 -7.60 18.29
CA ASP A 458 21.93 -7.22 17.97
C ASP A 458 22.39 -7.69 16.56
N GLY A 459 21.51 -8.36 15.79
CA GLY A 459 21.80 -9.05 14.53
C GLY A 459 21.83 -10.58 14.67
N ARG A 460 21.79 -11.08 15.91
CA ARG A 460 21.76 -12.51 16.26
C ARG A 460 20.83 -12.82 17.44
N LYS A 461 20.92 -12.08 18.53
CA LYS A 461 20.17 -12.23 19.79
C LYS A 461 19.26 -11.04 20.04
N VAL A 462 18.20 -11.21 20.83
CA VAL A 462 17.43 -10.10 21.40
C VAL A 462 18.35 -9.16 22.20
N LEU A 463 18.14 -7.84 22.09
CA LEU A 463 18.94 -6.85 22.82
C LEU A 463 18.75 -7.00 24.34
N PRO A 464 19.81 -6.86 25.16
CA PRO A 464 19.68 -6.77 26.62
C PRO A 464 18.69 -5.68 27.06
N GLU A 465 18.67 -4.56 26.34
CA GLU A 465 17.75 -3.43 26.51
C GLU A 465 16.27 -3.83 26.51
N VAL A 466 15.87 -4.83 25.71
CA VAL A 466 14.48 -5.34 25.68
C VAL A 466 14.12 -5.97 27.03
N ARG A 467 15.00 -6.83 27.56
CA ARG A 467 14.80 -7.50 28.85
C ARG A 467 14.91 -6.54 30.03
N TYR A 468 15.80 -5.55 29.96
CA TYR A 468 15.87 -4.49 30.96
C TYR A 468 14.58 -3.66 30.99
N TRP A 469 14.02 -3.34 29.82
CA TRP A 469 12.73 -2.65 29.74
C TRP A 469 11.58 -3.49 30.27
N HIS A 470 11.46 -4.76 29.89
CA HIS A 470 10.43 -5.65 30.42
C HIS A 470 10.49 -5.79 31.95
N ASN A 471 11.70 -5.86 32.53
CA ASN A 471 11.88 -5.89 33.98
C ASN A 471 11.52 -4.56 34.66
N TYR A 472 11.78 -3.42 34.00
CA TYR A 472 11.29 -2.11 34.44
C TYR A 472 9.76 -2.01 34.39
N LEU A 473 9.11 -2.48 33.31
CA LEU A 473 7.65 -2.58 33.25
C LEU A 473 7.12 -3.42 34.41
N ARG A 474 7.71 -4.61 34.65
CA ARG A 474 7.31 -5.53 35.73
C ARG A 474 7.39 -4.90 37.13
N SER A 475 8.34 -3.98 37.39
CA SER A 475 8.46 -3.31 38.69
C SER A 475 7.52 -2.12 38.89
N ILE A 476 6.74 -1.74 37.88
CA ILE A 476 5.78 -0.61 37.92
C ILE A 476 4.35 -0.99 37.46
N MET A 477 4.09 -2.26 37.16
CA MET A 477 2.72 -2.73 36.85
C MET A 477 1.78 -2.47 38.03
N ARG A 478 0.51 -2.22 37.70
CA ARG A 478 -0.57 -2.01 38.66
C ARG A 478 -1.03 -3.36 39.21
N ASP A 479 -1.46 -3.41 40.47
CA ASP A 479 -2.02 -4.64 41.08
C ASP A 479 -3.23 -5.23 40.35
N SER A 480 -3.93 -4.44 39.54
CA SER A 480 -5.02 -4.88 38.67
C SER A 480 -4.54 -5.67 37.44
N ASP A 481 -3.26 -5.62 37.07
CA ASP A 481 -2.74 -6.33 35.91
C ASP A 481 -2.31 -7.76 36.26
N THR A 482 -3.20 -8.72 36.02
CA THR A 482 -2.93 -10.15 36.19
C THR A 482 -2.37 -10.83 34.93
N THR A 483 -2.14 -10.06 33.85
CA THR A 483 -1.92 -10.58 32.49
C THR A 483 -0.56 -10.21 31.92
N THR A 484 -0.19 -8.93 31.87
CA THR A 484 0.97 -8.41 31.11
C THR A 484 2.30 -9.04 31.56
N SER A 485 2.46 -9.30 32.85
CA SER A 485 3.61 -10.03 33.41
C SER A 485 3.84 -11.41 32.76
N ARG A 486 2.74 -12.10 32.42
CA ARG A 486 2.74 -13.40 31.74
C ARG A 486 3.08 -13.23 30.26
N VAL A 487 2.46 -12.25 29.59
CA VAL A 487 2.75 -11.92 28.18
C VAL A 487 4.23 -11.64 27.97
N LEU A 488 4.81 -10.75 28.80
CA LEU A 488 6.23 -10.41 28.76
C LEU A 488 7.14 -11.63 28.97
N ARG A 489 6.71 -12.61 29.77
CA ARG A 489 7.45 -13.86 30.00
C ARG A 489 7.43 -14.74 28.76
N THR A 490 6.24 -15.02 28.21
CA THR A 490 6.09 -15.80 26.97
C THR A 490 6.88 -15.16 25.81
N VAL A 491 6.85 -13.83 25.67
CA VAL A 491 7.66 -13.09 24.70
C VAL A 491 9.17 -13.36 24.87
N GLU A 492 9.68 -13.42 26.09
CA GLU A 492 11.11 -13.65 26.40
C GLU A 492 11.56 -15.11 26.31
N GLU A 493 10.66 -16.05 26.65
CA GLU A 493 10.94 -17.48 26.80
C GLU A 493 10.61 -18.29 25.55
N THR A 494 9.70 -17.82 24.69
CA THR A 494 9.17 -18.62 23.56
C THR A 494 9.11 -17.90 22.22
N MET A 495 9.31 -16.57 22.17
CA MET A 495 9.18 -15.77 20.94
C MET A 495 10.49 -15.08 20.52
N LEU A 496 11.10 -14.27 21.39
CA LEU A 496 12.30 -13.49 21.08
C LEU A 496 13.61 -14.27 21.30
N LEU A 497 13.69 -15.47 20.71
CA LEU A 497 14.82 -16.39 20.81
C LEU A 497 15.76 -16.35 19.59
N GLU A 498 17.06 -16.59 19.83
CA GLU A 498 18.11 -16.62 18.80
C GLU A 498 17.84 -17.65 17.70
N HIS A 499 17.44 -18.86 18.09
CA HIS A 499 17.29 -19.99 17.17
C HIS A 499 15.82 -20.17 16.75
N PRO A 500 15.48 -20.11 15.45
CA PRO A 500 14.09 -20.18 15.00
C PRO A 500 13.35 -21.48 15.37
N GLN A 501 14.10 -22.55 15.63
CA GLN A 501 13.60 -23.87 16.05
C GLN A 501 13.24 -23.94 17.54
N GLN A 502 13.69 -22.98 18.36
CA GLN A 502 13.32 -22.88 19.78
C GLN A 502 12.04 -22.05 19.98
N ARG A 503 11.65 -21.26 18.98
CA ARG A 503 10.43 -20.44 19.02
C ARG A 503 9.20 -21.31 18.78
N LEU A 504 8.07 -20.98 19.43
CA LEU A 504 6.82 -21.70 19.19
C LEU A 504 6.29 -21.45 17.76
N ASN A 505 5.76 -22.51 17.15
CA ASN A 505 4.88 -22.37 15.98
C ASN A 505 3.54 -21.74 16.41
N SER A 506 2.79 -21.20 15.44
CA SER A 506 1.53 -20.49 15.69
C SER A 506 0.48 -21.33 16.42
N THR A 507 0.34 -22.63 16.13
CA THR A 507 -0.60 -23.52 16.85
C THR A 507 -0.25 -23.65 18.33
N ALA A 508 1.03 -23.84 18.68
CA ALA A 508 1.47 -23.92 20.07
C ALA A 508 1.42 -22.56 20.77
N LEU A 509 1.72 -21.47 20.05
CA LEU A 509 1.60 -20.10 20.54
C LEU A 509 0.15 -19.75 20.89
N CYS A 510 -0.82 -20.09 20.04
CA CYS A 510 -2.25 -19.85 20.33
C CYS A 510 -2.68 -20.51 21.64
N LYS A 511 -2.20 -21.74 21.91
CA LYS A 511 -2.48 -22.43 23.17
C LYS A 511 -1.86 -21.71 24.36
N GLU A 512 -0.57 -21.37 24.30
CA GLU A 512 0.15 -20.64 25.35
C GLU A 512 -0.52 -19.29 25.67
N LEU A 513 -0.92 -18.53 24.65
CA LEU A 513 -1.63 -17.26 24.82
C LEU A 513 -3.04 -17.43 25.42
N ASN A 514 -3.76 -18.51 25.10
CA ASN A 514 -5.02 -18.83 25.76
C ASN A 514 -4.81 -19.25 27.23
N ASP A 515 -3.79 -20.06 27.51
CA ASP A 515 -3.44 -20.48 28.87
C ASP A 515 -3.06 -19.26 29.75
N ILE A 516 -2.44 -18.21 29.18
CA ILE A 516 -2.26 -16.90 29.83
C ILE A 516 -3.59 -16.26 30.24
N LEU A 517 -4.60 -16.24 29.34
CA LEU A 517 -5.90 -15.63 29.63
C LEU A 517 -6.61 -16.35 30.78
N VAL A 518 -6.68 -17.69 30.73
CA VAL A 518 -7.32 -18.51 31.77
C VAL A 518 -6.67 -18.27 33.14
N LEU A 519 -5.34 -18.22 33.20
CA LEU A 519 -4.60 -17.96 34.44
C LEU A 519 -4.70 -16.50 34.92
N ALA A 520 -4.95 -15.54 34.02
CA ALA A 520 -5.20 -14.14 34.36
C ALA A 520 -6.63 -13.92 34.87
N GLU A 521 -7.63 -14.55 34.27
CA GLU A 521 -9.03 -14.57 34.72
C GLU A 521 -9.17 -15.20 36.11
N TYR A 522 -8.55 -16.34 36.34
CA TYR A 522 -8.55 -16.99 37.66
C TYR A 522 -7.93 -16.08 38.73
N ALA A 523 -6.79 -15.45 38.42
CA ALA A 523 -6.14 -14.50 39.34
C ALA A 523 -6.99 -13.25 39.60
N ALA A 524 -7.65 -12.71 38.56
CA ALA A 524 -8.54 -11.55 38.69
C ALA A 524 -9.76 -11.89 39.56
N ARG A 525 -10.44 -13.01 39.29
CA ARG A 525 -11.60 -13.48 40.08
C ARG A 525 -11.22 -13.79 41.53
N LYS A 526 -10.00 -14.31 41.79
CA LYS A 526 -9.51 -14.51 43.16
C LYS A 526 -9.35 -13.17 43.91
N LYS A 527 -8.84 -12.12 43.26
CA LYS A 527 -8.78 -10.76 43.84
C LYS A 527 -10.18 -10.15 44.02
N GLU A 528 -11.09 -10.36 43.06
CA GLU A 528 -12.49 -9.90 43.11
C GLU A 528 -13.25 -10.51 44.31
N ILE A 529 -13.16 -11.82 44.52
CA ILE A 529 -13.79 -12.51 45.66
C ILE A 529 -13.20 -12.04 47.00
N ALA A 530 -11.89 -11.83 47.09
CA ALA A 530 -11.26 -11.26 48.28
C ALA A 530 -11.82 -9.85 48.58
N ALA A 531 -11.88 -8.98 47.56
CA ALA A 531 -12.42 -7.63 47.71
C ALA A 531 -13.91 -7.59 48.06
N ILE A 532 -14.71 -8.58 47.62
CA ILE A 532 -16.11 -8.72 48.04
C ILE A 532 -16.18 -9.11 49.52
N ASN A 533 -15.40 -10.11 49.95
CA ASN A 533 -15.36 -10.56 51.35
C ASN A 533 -14.85 -9.47 52.31
N GLU A 534 -13.91 -8.66 51.86
CA GLU A 534 -13.32 -7.52 52.59
C GLU A 534 -14.15 -6.23 52.48
N GLN A 535 -15.25 -6.23 51.71
CA GLN A 535 -16.09 -5.05 51.41
C GLN A 535 -15.34 -3.88 50.73
N THR A 536 -14.24 -4.18 50.03
CA THR A 536 -13.39 -3.25 49.27
C THR A 536 -13.66 -3.28 47.75
N SER A 537 -14.72 -3.96 47.31
CA SER A 537 -15.14 -4.06 45.91
C SER A 537 -15.58 -2.70 45.32
N THR A 538 -15.58 -2.58 43.98
CA THR A 538 -15.96 -1.33 43.30
C THR A 538 -17.47 -1.11 43.36
N HIS A 539 -17.90 -0.09 44.11
CA HIS A 539 -19.32 0.26 44.29
C HIS A 539 -20.04 0.59 42.97
N GLU A 540 -21.33 0.21 42.85
CA GLU A 540 -22.09 0.28 41.60
C GLU A 540 -22.11 1.70 40.98
N THR A 541 -22.25 2.74 41.80
CA THR A 541 -22.26 4.14 41.34
C THR A 541 -20.97 4.56 40.63
N VAL A 542 -19.82 3.94 40.95
CA VAL A 542 -18.55 4.16 40.25
C VAL A 542 -18.57 3.48 38.89
N LEU A 543 -19.12 2.26 38.80
CA LEU A 543 -19.27 1.52 37.54
C LEU A 543 -20.24 2.25 36.59
N GLN A 544 -21.38 2.72 37.12
CA GLN A 544 -22.34 3.55 36.38
C GLN A 544 -21.71 4.87 35.90
N ALA A 545 -20.93 5.55 36.74
CA ALA A 545 -20.26 6.80 36.36
C ALA A 545 -19.21 6.60 35.26
N LEU A 546 -18.41 5.53 35.34
CA LEU A 546 -17.44 5.16 34.30
C LEU A 546 -18.14 4.83 32.96
N LEU A 547 -19.26 4.11 33.00
CA LEU A 547 -20.04 3.77 31.80
C LEU A 547 -20.66 5.01 31.17
N ALA A 548 -21.19 5.92 31.99
CA ALA A 548 -21.72 7.22 31.54
C ALA A 548 -20.65 8.16 30.97
N VAL A 549 -19.36 7.97 31.29
CA VAL A 549 -18.25 8.66 30.62
C VAL A 549 -17.96 8.02 29.26
N GLU A 550 -17.78 6.70 29.17
CA GLU A 550 -17.50 6.00 27.91
C GLU A 550 -18.60 6.21 26.85
N HIS A 551 -19.87 6.37 27.26
CA HIS A 551 -20.97 6.75 26.37
C HIS A 551 -21.00 8.23 25.94
N LYS A 552 -20.39 9.14 26.71
CA LYS A 552 -20.25 10.56 26.36
C LYS A 552 -19.03 10.83 25.49
N SER A 553 -18.01 9.99 25.58
CA SER A 553 -16.86 10.00 24.69
C SER A 553 -17.31 9.76 23.24
N PRO A 554 -16.95 10.63 22.27
CA PRO A 554 -17.51 10.62 20.92
C PRO A 554 -17.33 9.25 20.22
N VAL A 555 -18.32 8.86 19.40
CA VAL A 555 -18.24 7.66 18.56
C VAL A 555 -17.20 7.89 17.45
N ASN A 556 -16.52 6.84 16.97
CA ASN A 556 -15.51 6.92 15.91
C ASN A 556 -16.11 7.17 14.51
N THR A 557 -17.19 7.95 14.42
CA THR A 557 -17.95 8.21 13.19
C THR A 557 -17.90 9.68 12.79
N VAL A 558 -17.55 9.89 11.52
CA VAL A 558 -17.76 11.10 10.70
C VAL A 558 -16.77 12.25 10.90
N GLN A 559 -15.89 12.36 9.89
CA GLN A 559 -15.20 13.55 9.36
C GLN A 559 -14.12 14.27 10.22
N PRO A 560 -12.95 14.58 9.62
CA PRO A 560 -12.18 15.77 10.01
C PRO A 560 -12.96 17.01 9.56
N SER A 561 -13.98 17.37 10.34
CA SER A 561 -14.77 18.58 10.09
C SER A 561 -13.88 19.81 10.14
N GLN A 562 -14.14 20.76 9.24
CA GLN A 562 -13.31 21.94 9.06
C GLN A 562 -13.27 22.74 10.36
N GLN A 563 -12.07 23.01 10.89
CA GLN A 563 -11.92 24.15 11.79
C GLN A 563 -12.13 25.42 10.95
N GLU A 564 -13.38 25.90 10.96
CA GLU A 564 -13.71 27.23 10.47
C GLU A 564 -12.83 28.24 11.21
N THR A 565 -11.79 28.72 10.52
CA THR A 565 -11.05 29.90 10.94
C THR A 565 -11.97 31.09 10.76
N THR A 566 -12.78 31.33 11.79
CA THR A 566 -13.73 32.44 11.89
C THR A 566 -12.96 33.75 11.76
N THR A 567 -12.90 34.26 10.53
CA THR A 567 -12.26 35.51 10.13
C THR A 567 -13.08 36.69 10.65
N SER A 568 -13.05 36.87 11.97
CA SER A 568 -13.58 38.06 12.62
C SER A 568 -12.75 39.26 12.18
N ASN A 569 -13.32 40.05 11.27
CA ASN A 569 -12.75 41.31 10.82
C ASN A 569 -12.35 42.17 12.02
N ARG A 570 -11.09 42.59 12.07
CA ARG A 570 -10.62 43.68 12.93
C ARG A 570 -9.70 44.57 12.12
N ASP A 571 -10.09 45.85 12.05
CA ASP A 571 -9.49 46.83 11.17
C ASP A 571 -8.01 47.08 11.46
N SER A 572 -7.27 47.31 10.38
CA SER A 572 -5.89 47.77 10.37
C SER A 572 -5.78 49.20 10.92
N SER A 573 -5.65 49.33 12.24
CA SER A 573 -5.29 50.58 12.91
C SER A 573 -3.95 50.46 13.65
N SER A 574 -2.92 51.10 13.10
CA SER A 574 -1.54 51.01 13.61
C SER A 574 -1.35 51.75 14.93
N LYS A 575 -0.85 51.06 15.96
CA LYS A 575 -0.17 51.70 17.11
C LYS A 575 1.06 50.91 17.52
N ASN A 576 2.22 51.57 17.43
CA ASN A 576 3.47 51.10 18.04
C ASN A 576 3.35 51.21 19.57
N VAL A 577 3.74 50.15 20.29
CA VAL A 577 4.11 50.18 21.71
C VAL A 577 5.36 49.33 21.89
N GLN A 578 6.22 49.71 22.82
CA GLN A 578 7.57 49.17 23.04
C GLN A 578 7.57 47.92 23.97
N ASP A 579 8.78 47.44 24.31
CA ASP A 579 9.09 46.29 25.15
C ASP A 579 8.17 46.05 26.38
N GLY A 580 7.86 44.78 26.66
CA GLY A 580 7.14 44.38 27.86
C GLY A 580 7.07 42.86 28.10
N ASP A 581 7.95 42.36 28.97
CA ASP A 581 7.90 41.08 29.72
C ASP A 581 7.60 39.75 28.99
N PRO A 582 8.56 38.80 28.90
CA PRO A 582 8.33 37.43 28.43
C PRO A 582 7.39 36.56 29.29
N ARG A 583 6.94 37.00 30.48
CA ARG A 583 6.26 36.15 31.47
C ARG A 583 4.73 36.17 31.39
N GLY A 584 4.20 36.06 30.17
CA GLY A 584 2.79 35.79 29.91
C GLY A 584 2.33 34.47 30.56
N SER A 585 1.73 34.55 31.75
CA SER A 585 1.35 33.38 32.54
C SER A 585 0.37 32.46 31.80
N GLY A 586 0.79 31.22 31.54
CA GLY A 586 0.03 30.15 30.87
C GLY A 586 -1.22 29.64 31.62
N ARG A 587 -1.76 30.45 32.54
CA ARG A 587 -3.00 30.23 33.29
C ARG A 587 -4.24 30.85 32.64
N LYS A 588 -4.09 31.81 31.70
CA LYS A 588 -5.22 32.29 30.88
C LYS A 588 -5.74 31.14 30.00
N GLY A 589 -7.06 31.08 29.78
CA GLY A 589 -7.70 29.96 29.06
C GLY A 589 -7.45 28.59 29.70
N LYS A 590 -7.30 28.49 31.04
CA LYS A 590 -7.09 27.18 31.71
C LYS A 590 -8.35 26.32 31.66
N SER A 591 -9.50 26.87 32.05
CA SER A 591 -10.77 26.12 32.15
C SER A 591 -11.18 25.58 30.79
N GLU A 592 -11.26 26.46 29.79
CA GLU A 592 -11.44 26.16 28.36
C GLU A 592 -10.51 25.04 27.85
N ARG A 593 -9.21 25.06 28.17
CA ARG A 593 -8.26 23.99 27.80
C ARG A 593 -8.40 22.68 28.57
N ILE A 594 -9.19 22.65 29.65
CA ILE A 594 -9.51 21.43 30.42
C ILE A 594 -10.88 20.90 29.99
N GLU A 595 -11.85 21.78 29.78
CA GLU A 595 -13.18 21.48 29.25
C GLU A 595 -13.11 20.94 27.81
N ASN A 596 -12.16 21.44 27.01
CA ASN A 596 -11.87 20.94 25.66
C ASN A 596 -10.91 19.73 25.62
N ILE A 597 -10.59 19.08 26.74
CA ILE A 597 -9.93 17.76 26.70
C ILE A 597 -11.00 16.73 26.35
N PRO A 598 -10.90 16.02 25.21
CA PRO A 598 -11.92 15.06 24.81
C PRO A 598 -12.00 13.94 25.84
N LEU A 599 -13.22 13.56 26.23
CA LEU A 599 -13.45 12.33 26.98
C LEU A 599 -13.02 11.15 26.10
N ALA A 600 -12.08 10.38 26.61
CA ALA A 600 -11.47 9.25 25.91
C ALA A 600 -12.24 7.94 26.15
N LYS A 601 -11.84 6.89 25.43
CA LYS A 601 -12.35 5.52 25.59
C LYS A 601 -11.23 4.59 26.04
N THR A 602 -11.58 3.58 26.81
CA THR A 602 -10.71 2.44 27.10
C THR A 602 -11.26 1.19 26.43
N ALA A 603 -10.37 0.42 25.81
CA ALA A 603 -10.70 -0.82 25.11
C ALA A 603 -11.59 -1.73 25.97
N HIS A 604 -12.74 -2.12 25.39
CA HIS A 604 -13.77 -2.98 25.98
C HIS A 604 -14.44 -2.49 27.29
N ARG A 605 -14.11 -1.31 27.84
CA ARG A 605 -14.65 -0.85 29.15
C ARG A 605 -16.18 -0.81 29.16
N ALA A 606 -16.81 -0.17 28.17
CA ALA A 606 -18.26 0.01 28.16
C ALA A 606 -19.03 -1.32 28.20
N GLU A 607 -18.64 -2.29 27.36
CA GLU A 607 -19.24 -3.62 27.37
C GLU A 607 -19.05 -4.36 28.69
N LEU A 608 -17.85 -4.30 29.27
CA LEU A 608 -17.51 -5.00 30.50
C LEU A 608 -18.26 -4.41 31.69
N LEU A 609 -18.36 -3.08 31.78
CA LEU A 609 -19.18 -2.39 32.77
C LEU A 609 -20.65 -2.76 32.64
N GLN A 610 -21.23 -2.80 31.42
CA GLN A 610 -22.61 -3.24 31.24
C GLN A 610 -22.80 -4.71 31.67
N LYS A 611 -21.86 -5.59 31.33
CA LYS A 611 -21.85 -7.01 31.73
C LYS A 611 -21.66 -7.20 33.25
N GLU A 612 -21.05 -6.26 33.96
CA GLU A 612 -20.91 -6.23 35.42
C GLU A 612 -22.18 -5.68 36.10
N LEU A 613 -22.67 -4.51 35.67
CA LEU A 613 -23.90 -3.88 36.20
C LEU A 613 -25.10 -4.81 36.06
N ASN A 614 -25.26 -5.47 34.91
CA ASN A 614 -26.35 -6.43 34.69
C ASN A 614 -26.30 -7.61 35.69
N LYS A 615 -25.11 -8.06 36.12
CA LYS A 615 -24.97 -9.13 37.14
C LYS A 615 -25.33 -8.65 38.54
N ILE A 616 -24.96 -7.41 38.89
CA ILE A 616 -25.34 -6.79 40.17
C ILE A 616 -26.87 -6.70 40.24
N GLN A 617 -27.50 -6.17 39.19
CA GLN A 617 -28.95 -5.97 39.11
C GLN A 617 -29.78 -7.26 38.94
N SER A 618 -29.14 -8.39 38.61
CA SER A 618 -29.78 -9.72 38.57
C SER A 618 -29.42 -10.61 39.77
N SER A 619 -28.68 -10.10 40.76
CA SER A 619 -28.46 -10.75 42.04
C SER A 619 -29.72 -10.63 42.92
N PRO A 620 -30.28 -11.72 43.48
CA PRO A 620 -31.51 -11.66 44.29
C PRO A 620 -31.45 -10.89 45.63
N PHE A 621 -30.34 -10.22 45.94
CA PHE A 621 -30.08 -9.58 47.24
C PHE A 621 -29.60 -8.12 47.09
N GLN A 622 -30.55 -7.19 46.90
CA GLN A 622 -30.75 -6.04 47.81
C GLN A 622 -31.89 -5.09 47.34
N VAL A 623 -33.01 -5.12 48.07
CA VAL A 623 -33.96 -3.99 48.17
C VAL A 623 -34.39 -3.87 49.64
N ALA A 624 -33.51 -3.34 50.49
CA ALA A 624 -33.82 -3.05 51.91
C ALA A 624 -32.80 -2.09 52.58
N HIS A 625 -32.97 -0.79 52.38
CA HIS A 625 -32.59 0.28 53.33
C HIS A 625 -33.67 1.38 53.17
N ASP A 626 -34.26 1.99 54.20
CA ASP A 626 -34.09 1.81 55.65
C ASP A 626 -35.42 2.00 56.37
N GLN A 627 -35.69 1.24 57.43
CA GLN A 627 -36.31 1.82 58.63
C GLN A 627 -36.24 0.96 59.90
N ARG A 628 -35.94 1.67 61.00
CA ARG A 628 -36.12 1.34 62.43
C ARG A 628 -35.02 0.57 63.15
N THR A 629 -34.83 1.03 64.38
CA THR A 629 -33.82 0.64 65.36
C THR A 629 -34.33 -0.42 66.33
N SER A 630 -33.37 -1.08 66.99
CA SER A 630 -33.44 -1.63 68.35
C SER A 630 -34.06 -3.03 68.59
N ASN A 631 -33.34 -3.76 69.45
CA ASN A 631 -33.79 -4.71 70.48
C ASN A 631 -33.93 -6.22 70.19
N PHE A 632 -33.18 -6.97 71.03
CA PHE A 632 -33.48 -8.29 71.62
C PHE A 632 -33.38 -9.57 70.76
N SER A 633 -32.23 -10.25 70.92
CA SER A 633 -32.06 -11.64 71.40
C SER A 633 -33.12 -12.72 71.07
N GLY A 634 -32.67 -13.88 70.59
CA GLY A 634 -33.45 -15.12 70.73
C GLY A 634 -32.87 -16.34 70.00
N HIS A 635 -32.90 -17.49 70.68
CA HIS A 635 -32.65 -18.86 70.19
C HIS A 635 -33.35 -19.16 68.84
N GLN A 636 -32.72 -19.79 67.84
CA GLN A 636 -32.08 -21.13 67.76
C GLN A 636 -33.09 -22.26 67.48
N GLY A 637 -32.84 -23.03 66.40
CA GLY A 637 -33.61 -24.21 65.97
C GLY A 637 -34.51 -23.96 64.75
N ALA A 638 -34.71 -24.92 63.83
CA ALA A 638 -34.07 -26.23 63.67
C ALA A 638 -34.27 -26.77 62.23
N PHE A 639 -33.64 -27.92 61.94
CA PHE A 639 -33.66 -28.71 60.70
C PHE A 639 -32.89 -28.11 59.50
N GLU A 640 -31.87 -28.74 58.89
CA GLU A 640 -31.52 -30.16 58.64
C GLU A 640 -32.34 -30.85 57.53
N ALA A 641 -31.78 -31.76 56.71
CA ALA A 641 -30.39 -32.09 56.36
C ALA A 641 -30.39 -33.05 55.14
N LEU A 642 -29.35 -33.88 54.98
CA LEU A 642 -29.09 -34.87 53.91
C LEU A 642 -28.57 -34.21 52.61
N ASN A 643 -27.28 -34.35 52.20
CA ASN A 643 -26.24 -35.36 52.50
C ASN A 643 -26.67 -36.80 52.13
N ILE A 644 -25.83 -37.82 51.93
CA ILE A 644 -24.49 -38.18 52.46
C ILE A 644 -23.68 -38.82 51.29
N TYR A 645 -22.34 -38.78 51.20
CA TYR A 645 -21.31 -39.69 51.77
C TYR A 645 -19.91 -39.22 51.27
N GLU A 646 -18.71 -39.52 51.80
CA GLU A 646 -18.08 -39.87 53.10
C GLU A 646 -16.58 -40.16 52.79
N SER A 647 -15.57 -40.20 53.68
CA SER A 647 -15.32 -39.60 55.00
C SER A 647 -13.81 -39.68 55.34
N PRO A 648 -13.28 -38.88 56.29
CA PRO A 648 -11.85 -38.83 56.64
C PRO A 648 -11.47 -39.58 57.95
N GLU A 649 -10.18 -39.47 58.33
CA GLU A 649 -9.55 -39.86 59.61
C GLU A 649 -9.21 -41.36 59.86
N PRO A 650 -8.28 -41.70 60.80
CA PRO A 650 -7.52 -40.85 61.72
C PRO A 650 -5.97 -40.97 61.66
N THR A 651 -5.27 -40.06 62.35
CA THR A 651 -3.83 -40.17 62.69
C THR A 651 -3.60 -40.85 64.05
N PRO A 652 -2.42 -41.47 64.28
CA PRO A 652 -1.92 -41.71 65.63
C PRO A 652 -0.50 -41.16 65.90
N ASN A 653 -0.46 -40.03 66.61
CA ASN A 653 0.22 -39.87 67.91
C ASN A 653 1.76 -39.69 68.06
N LEU A 654 2.10 -38.91 69.10
CA LEU A 654 3.32 -38.86 69.94
C LEU A 654 4.52 -37.91 69.62
N GLN A 655 4.61 -36.90 70.51
CA GLN A 655 5.77 -36.47 71.32
C GLN A 655 6.81 -35.42 70.86
N ASP A 656 6.95 -34.47 71.80
CA ASP A 656 8.15 -33.81 72.33
C ASP A 656 8.98 -32.84 71.46
N SER A 657 8.97 -31.57 71.91
CA SER A 657 10.03 -30.57 71.66
C SER A 657 11.27 -30.92 72.49
N PRO A 658 12.50 -30.47 72.12
CA PRO A 658 12.83 -29.06 72.35
C PRO A 658 13.68 -28.37 71.26
N GLU A 659 13.86 -27.08 71.53
CA GLU A 659 14.77 -26.09 70.96
C GLU A 659 16.17 -26.57 70.53
N ILE A 660 16.76 -25.91 69.53
CA ILE A 660 18.05 -25.19 69.66
C ILE A 660 18.30 -24.26 68.44
N HIS A 661 19.10 -23.21 68.65
CA HIS A 661 19.40 -22.14 67.69
C HIS A 661 20.49 -22.52 66.63
N PRO A 662 20.70 -21.72 65.57
CA PRO A 662 21.40 -22.14 64.34
C PRO A 662 22.92 -21.98 64.39
N HIS A 663 23.63 -22.55 63.40
CA HIS A 663 24.83 -21.93 62.82
C HIS A 663 25.15 -22.45 61.39
N ASN A 664 26.00 -21.71 60.67
CA ASN A 664 26.45 -21.99 59.30
C ASN A 664 27.54 -23.06 59.26
N THR A 665 27.71 -23.73 58.11
CA THR A 665 29.04 -23.95 57.52
C THR A 665 28.95 -24.14 56.00
N GLU A 666 30.06 -23.91 55.30
CA GLU A 666 30.23 -24.01 53.84
C GLU A 666 30.80 -25.38 53.41
N PHE A 667 31.27 -25.44 52.15
CA PHE A 667 31.97 -26.52 51.44
C PHE A 667 31.10 -27.67 50.86
N ASP A 668 31.41 -28.29 49.71
CA ASP A 668 32.04 -27.96 48.39
C ASP A 668 32.40 -29.32 47.71
N LEU A 669 32.75 -29.31 46.43
CA LEU A 669 33.30 -30.40 45.60
C LEU A 669 32.33 -31.52 45.18
N GLY A 670 32.39 -31.95 43.91
CA GLY A 670 31.73 -33.19 43.49
C GLY A 670 31.32 -33.41 42.02
N LEU A 671 32.07 -32.95 41.01
CA LEU A 671 31.87 -33.47 39.64
C LEU A 671 32.52 -34.86 39.48
N PRO A 672 31.87 -35.77 38.73
CA PRO A 672 32.54 -36.35 37.57
C PRO A 672 31.68 -36.37 36.28
N LYS A 673 32.24 -36.90 35.19
CA LYS A 673 31.80 -36.71 33.79
C LYS A 673 31.23 -38.00 33.17
N GLU A 674 30.58 -37.82 32.02
CA GLU A 674 30.57 -38.72 30.84
C GLU A 674 30.12 -40.19 30.99
N THR A 675 29.05 -40.57 30.28
CA THR A 675 29.14 -41.44 29.08
C THR A 675 27.79 -41.56 28.34
N ALA A 676 27.86 -42.01 27.07
CA ALA A 676 26.74 -42.34 26.18
C ALA A 676 27.29 -43.24 25.05
N PRO A 677 26.48 -43.77 24.09
CA PRO A 677 25.03 -44.02 24.09
C PRO A 677 24.73 -45.53 23.87
N PHE A 678 23.45 -45.93 23.76
CA PHE A 678 23.07 -47.22 23.18
C PHE A 678 21.78 -47.16 22.35
N SER A 679 21.73 -47.98 21.30
CA SER A 679 20.55 -48.25 20.46
C SER A 679 20.52 -49.74 20.10
N PRO A 680 19.32 -50.32 19.86
CA PRO A 680 19.18 -51.49 18.98
C PRO A 680 18.27 -51.20 17.77
N ARG A 681 18.23 -52.12 16.80
CA ARG A 681 17.47 -52.03 15.53
C ARG A 681 16.36 -53.08 15.41
N TYR A 682 15.34 -52.73 14.61
CA TYR A 682 14.44 -53.58 13.80
C TYR A 682 14.77 -55.08 13.65
N ILE A 683 13.71 -55.93 13.71
CA ILE A 683 13.49 -57.10 12.83
C ILE A 683 11.97 -57.27 12.50
N GLN A 684 11.63 -57.16 11.21
CA GLN A 684 10.64 -57.88 10.35
C GLN A 684 9.13 -58.09 10.70
N ASP A 685 8.32 -58.19 9.63
CA ASP A 685 6.89 -58.55 9.50
C ASP A 685 6.74 -59.83 8.63
N PRO A 686 5.67 -60.66 8.78
CA PRO A 686 4.86 -60.99 7.59
C PRO A 686 3.34 -61.28 7.77
N ARG A 687 2.50 -60.46 7.10
CA ARG A 687 1.38 -60.84 6.16
C ARG A 687 -0.01 -61.42 6.65
N THR A 688 -1.05 -60.59 6.44
CA THR A 688 -2.38 -60.92 5.79
C THR A 688 -3.49 -61.69 6.61
N PRO A 689 -4.76 -61.92 6.14
CA PRO A 689 -5.96 -61.10 6.47
C PRO A 689 -7.24 -61.96 6.81
N PRO A 690 -8.49 -61.58 6.44
CA PRO A 690 -9.47 -60.57 6.94
C PRO A 690 -10.62 -61.22 7.80
N PRO A 691 -11.79 -60.55 8.08
CA PRO A 691 -12.95 -60.57 7.16
C PRO A 691 -13.88 -59.31 7.19
N HIS A 692 -15.00 -59.35 6.44
CA HIS A 692 -16.02 -58.28 6.25
C HIS A 692 -17.26 -58.41 7.17
N HIS A 693 -18.22 -57.46 7.01
CA HIS A 693 -19.65 -57.37 7.44
C HIS A 693 -19.95 -56.27 8.49
N SER A 694 -21.06 -55.51 8.43
CA SER A 694 -22.24 -55.53 7.52
C SER A 694 -22.83 -54.14 7.25
N THR A 695 -23.55 -54.01 6.13
CA THR A 695 -24.38 -52.85 5.74
C THR A 695 -25.70 -52.78 6.53
N ILE A 696 -26.22 -51.57 6.78
CA ILE A 696 -27.66 -51.34 6.98
C ILE A 696 -28.11 -50.20 6.04
N VAL A 697 -29.22 -50.42 5.33
CA VAL A 697 -29.95 -49.46 4.51
C VAL A 697 -31.44 -49.63 4.81
N LEU A 698 -32.22 -48.54 4.84
CA LEU A 698 -33.65 -48.57 4.51
C LEU A 698 -34.12 -47.17 4.05
N ASP A 699 -34.88 -47.15 2.96
CA ASP A 699 -35.41 -45.95 2.28
C ASP A 699 -36.71 -45.41 2.91
N TYR A 700 -37.15 -44.20 2.52
CA TYR A 700 -38.29 -44.02 1.58
C TYR A 700 -38.67 -42.53 1.33
N ASN A 701 -38.68 -42.12 0.04
CA ASN A 701 -39.64 -41.25 -0.68
C ASN A 701 -40.06 -39.84 -0.16
N ALA A 702 -40.48 -38.87 -0.99
CA ALA A 702 -40.43 -38.68 -2.46
C ALA A 702 -40.89 -37.24 -2.86
N ASN A 703 -40.92 -36.96 -4.17
CA ASN A 703 -41.65 -35.90 -4.90
C ASN A 703 -41.07 -34.46 -4.95
N ARG A 704 -40.52 -34.08 -6.12
CA ARG A 704 -41.17 -33.13 -7.09
C ARG A 704 -40.44 -33.18 -8.47
N PRO A 705 -40.98 -32.57 -9.56
CA PRO A 705 -40.90 -33.18 -10.90
C PRO A 705 -39.81 -32.64 -11.84
N ASN A 706 -39.64 -33.37 -12.96
CA ASN A 706 -38.81 -33.06 -14.13
C ASN A 706 -39.58 -32.33 -15.26
N LEU A 707 -38.85 -32.02 -16.35
CA LEU A 707 -39.21 -31.35 -17.63
C LEU A 707 -38.96 -29.82 -17.62
N HIS A 708 -38.34 -29.20 -18.63
CA HIS A 708 -37.72 -29.73 -19.87
C HIS A 708 -36.43 -28.94 -20.18
N MET A 709 -35.40 -29.63 -20.67
CA MET A 709 -34.19 -29.00 -21.22
C MET A 709 -34.15 -29.24 -22.73
N TYR A 710 -34.00 -28.17 -23.52
CA TYR A 710 -33.87 -28.26 -24.98
C TYR A 710 -32.39 -28.34 -25.37
N ASN A 711 -32.00 -29.42 -26.04
CA ASN A 711 -30.75 -29.42 -26.82
C ASN A 711 -30.94 -28.56 -28.07
N TRP A 712 -29.86 -27.87 -28.46
CA TRP A 712 -29.61 -27.47 -29.84
C TRP A 712 -28.14 -27.75 -30.16
N ASP A 713 -27.90 -28.53 -31.21
CA ASP A 713 -26.59 -29.10 -31.51
C ASP A 713 -25.61 -28.08 -32.12
N LEU A 714 -24.34 -28.17 -31.72
CA LEU A 714 -23.25 -27.42 -32.34
C LEU A 714 -22.67 -28.21 -33.54
N PRO A 715 -22.69 -27.66 -34.77
CA PRO A 715 -21.99 -28.28 -35.88
C PRO A 715 -20.48 -28.10 -35.74
N SER A 716 -19.72 -29.19 -35.90
CA SER A 716 -18.27 -29.16 -36.02
C SER A 716 -17.84 -29.16 -37.49
N VAL A 717 -16.75 -28.46 -37.82
CA VAL A 717 -15.83 -28.70 -38.96
C VAL A 717 -14.76 -27.60 -39.00
N GLY A 718 -13.52 -27.93 -39.43
CA GLY A 718 -12.67 -26.96 -40.14
C GLY A 718 -11.37 -26.48 -39.49
N SER A 719 -10.44 -27.38 -39.15
CA SER A 719 -9.02 -27.02 -38.98
C SER A 719 -8.22 -27.29 -40.26
N PRO A 720 -7.60 -26.29 -40.91
CA PRO A 720 -6.63 -26.51 -41.98
C PRO A 720 -5.20 -26.57 -41.42
N ASN A 721 -4.47 -27.64 -41.76
CA ASN A 721 -3.02 -27.76 -41.52
C ASN A 721 -2.25 -26.96 -42.58
N TRP A 722 -1.03 -26.50 -42.26
CA TRP A 722 0.06 -26.33 -43.24
C TRP A 722 1.41 -26.60 -42.57
N ASP A 723 2.33 -27.20 -43.33
CA ASP A 723 3.37 -28.06 -42.77
C ASP A 723 4.79 -27.47 -42.74
N LEU A 724 5.65 -28.06 -41.90
CA LEU A 724 7.10 -27.88 -41.91
C LEU A 724 7.77 -28.93 -42.83
N PRO A 725 8.62 -28.54 -43.79
CA PRO A 725 9.54 -29.46 -44.45
C PRO A 725 10.65 -29.92 -43.50
N SER A 726 11.08 -31.18 -43.62
CA SER A 726 12.11 -31.80 -42.77
C SER A 726 13.11 -32.62 -43.60
N LEU A 727 14.30 -32.87 -43.05
CA LEU A 727 15.30 -33.90 -43.43
C LEU A 727 16.55 -33.71 -42.54
N GLY A 728 17.17 -34.73 -41.91
CA GLY A 728 16.79 -36.13 -41.74
C GLY A 728 17.85 -36.90 -40.93
N SER A 729 17.45 -37.90 -40.14
CA SER A 729 18.36 -38.75 -39.32
C SER A 729 18.94 -39.93 -40.13
N PRO A 730 20.15 -40.42 -39.80
CA PRO A 730 20.30 -41.70 -39.06
C PRO A 730 21.46 -41.68 -38.03
N SER A 731 21.71 -42.65 -37.14
CA SER A 731 20.99 -43.87 -36.69
C SER A 731 21.64 -44.47 -35.42
N ALA A 732 20.85 -45.24 -34.65
CA ALA A 732 21.24 -46.39 -33.81
C ALA A 732 22.17 -46.25 -32.56
N GLN A 733 21.75 -46.96 -31.51
CA GLN A 733 22.47 -47.35 -30.27
C GLN A 733 23.42 -48.56 -30.54
N PRO A 734 24.30 -49.07 -29.61
CA PRO A 734 24.12 -49.13 -28.14
C PRO A 734 25.37 -49.11 -27.22
N GLY A 735 25.14 -49.28 -25.89
CA GLY A 735 26.08 -50.02 -25.01
C GLY A 735 26.62 -49.31 -23.74
N LYS A 736 26.29 -49.87 -22.57
CA LYS A 736 27.10 -49.80 -21.31
C LYS A 736 28.12 -50.98 -21.35
N PRO A 737 29.24 -51.03 -20.57
CA PRO A 737 29.53 -50.46 -19.23
C PRO A 737 30.75 -49.49 -19.24
N GLY A 738 31.29 -48.92 -18.16
CA GLY A 738 31.09 -49.10 -16.70
C GLY A 738 32.34 -49.67 -16.02
N GLY A 739 32.96 -48.94 -15.08
CA GLY A 739 34.17 -49.40 -14.38
C GLY A 739 35.00 -48.28 -13.75
N LEU A 740 35.40 -48.51 -12.50
CA LEU A 740 36.28 -47.70 -11.66
C LEU A 740 37.71 -47.55 -12.24
N GLU A 741 38.36 -46.40 -12.04
CA GLU A 741 39.50 -46.22 -11.11
C GLU A 741 39.93 -44.73 -11.10
N GLY A 742 40.88 -44.32 -10.25
CA GLY A 742 41.30 -42.92 -10.14
C GLY A 742 42.78 -42.72 -9.77
N LYS A 743 43.26 -41.47 -9.83
CA LYS A 743 44.49 -40.95 -9.20
C LYS A 743 44.65 -39.43 -9.37
N GLN A 744 45.15 -38.79 -8.31
CA GLN A 744 46.10 -37.65 -8.31
C GLN A 744 47.39 -38.17 -7.63
N PRO A 745 48.56 -37.47 -7.63
CA PRO A 745 48.89 -36.13 -8.13
C PRO A 745 49.82 -36.23 -9.38
N GLU A 746 50.91 -35.49 -9.70
CA GLU A 746 51.74 -34.46 -9.05
C GLU A 746 52.50 -33.61 -10.11
N TRP A 747 53.63 -32.98 -9.75
CA TRP A 747 54.48 -32.04 -10.52
C TRP A 747 55.91 -32.59 -10.70
N PRO A 748 56.78 -31.94 -11.52
CA PRO A 748 57.97 -31.30 -10.88
C PRO A 748 58.60 -30.04 -11.56
N VAL A 749 58.92 -29.06 -10.72
CA VAL A 749 60.23 -28.30 -10.62
C VAL A 749 60.61 -27.17 -11.61
N SER A 750 61.32 -26.16 -11.05
CA SER A 750 61.80 -24.85 -11.57
C SER A 750 63.30 -24.91 -12.03
N PRO A 751 64.21 -23.88 -12.02
CA PRO A 751 64.22 -22.43 -11.60
C PRO A 751 64.84 -21.49 -12.72
N PRO A 752 65.53 -20.32 -12.52
CA PRO A 752 65.74 -19.43 -11.35
C PRO A 752 65.61 -17.88 -11.53
N LEU A 753 65.59 -17.20 -10.37
CA LEU A 753 65.96 -15.80 -9.99
C LEU A 753 66.55 -14.78 -11.01
N SER A 754 66.09 -13.51 -10.94
CA SER A 754 66.92 -12.32 -10.60
C SER A 754 66.13 -10.99 -10.46
N ASP A 755 66.69 -10.06 -9.68
CA ASP A 755 66.33 -8.65 -9.38
C ASP A 755 67.68 -7.87 -9.35
N PRO A 756 67.81 -6.51 -9.24
CA PRO A 756 66.81 -5.42 -9.16
C PRO A 756 67.12 -4.23 -10.14
N VAL A 757 66.51 -3.03 -9.96
CA VAL A 757 67.16 -1.67 -9.97
C VAL A 757 66.15 -0.48 -10.03
N ARG A 758 66.52 0.65 -9.39
CA ARG A 758 66.07 2.06 -9.53
C ARG A 758 67.36 2.95 -9.36
N PRO A 759 67.40 4.33 -9.45
CA PRO A 759 66.34 5.37 -9.56
C PRO A 759 66.71 6.62 -10.48
N VAL A 760 65.99 7.76 -10.29
CA VAL A 760 66.41 9.19 -10.47
C VAL A 760 66.20 9.93 -11.82
N GLU A 761 65.55 11.12 -11.75
CA GLU A 761 65.54 12.39 -12.58
C GLU A 761 65.55 12.36 -14.14
N GLY A 762 65.18 13.43 -14.87
CA GLY A 762 64.48 14.68 -14.49
C GLY A 762 64.60 15.85 -15.52
N LYS A 763 63.55 16.71 -15.57
CA LYS A 763 63.49 18.10 -16.11
C LYS A 763 63.69 18.43 -17.62
N ASN A 764 62.71 19.22 -18.12
CA ASN A 764 62.85 20.51 -18.85
C ASN A 764 62.94 20.64 -20.40
N LEU A 765 62.10 21.57 -20.89
CA LEU A 765 62.31 22.54 -22.00
C LEU A 765 62.45 22.01 -23.45
N SER A 766 62.19 22.77 -24.53
CA SER A 766 61.22 23.87 -24.80
C SER A 766 61.28 24.30 -26.28
N GLN A 767 60.12 24.61 -26.90
CA GLN A 767 59.90 25.50 -28.07
C GLN A 767 60.79 25.41 -29.34
N ILE A 768 60.17 25.58 -30.53
CA ILE A 768 60.50 26.59 -31.57
C ILE A 768 59.48 26.51 -32.74
N SER A 769 59.29 27.62 -33.48
CA SER A 769 58.36 27.77 -34.65
C SER A 769 59.16 27.75 -36.00
N PRO A 770 58.80 28.30 -37.20
CA PRO A 770 57.75 29.28 -37.64
C PRO A 770 56.74 28.77 -38.72
N VAL A 771 55.55 29.36 -38.98
CA VAL A 771 55.13 30.60 -39.74
C VAL A 771 55.61 30.62 -41.22
N VAL A 772 54.77 30.76 -42.29
CA VAL A 772 54.25 32.02 -42.93
C VAL A 772 53.31 31.75 -44.17
N ARG A 773 52.12 32.41 -44.25
CA ARG A 773 51.34 33.10 -45.38
C ARG A 773 51.36 32.58 -46.87
N ARG A 774 50.43 32.83 -47.83
CA ARG A 774 49.30 33.81 -48.10
C ARG A 774 48.35 33.29 -49.28
N PRO A 775 47.20 33.94 -49.64
CA PRO A 775 46.20 33.56 -50.70
C PRO A 775 46.14 34.60 -51.88
N PRO A 776 45.06 34.88 -52.70
CA PRO A 776 43.67 34.34 -52.89
C PRO A 776 43.15 34.25 -54.39
N ASP A 777 41.80 34.35 -54.60
CA ASP A 777 40.97 34.63 -55.83
C ASP A 777 40.79 33.48 -56.87
N GLU A 778 39.81 33.38 -57.82
CA GLU A 778 38.71 34.19 -58.44
C GLU A 778 37.34 33.39 -58.44
N VAL A 779 36.08 33.80 -58.81
CA VAL A 779 35.39 34.80 -59.72
C VAL A 779 35.16 34.28 -61.18
N GLU A 780 33.99 34.26 -61.87
CA GLU A 780 32.55 34.64 -61.64
C GLU A 780 31.49 33.90 -62.55
N ASN A 781 30.17 34.10 -62.29
CA ASN A 781 28.94 34.13 -63.15
C ASN A 781 28.52 33.07 -64.23
N PHE A 782 27.28 32.55 -64.18
CA PHE A 782 26.18 32.71 -65.19
C PHE A 782 24.85 32.00 -64.80
N GLY A 783 23.76 32.21 -65.56
CA GLY A 783 22.35 32.03 -65.14
C GLY A 783 21.47 30.89 -65.77
N PRO A 784 20.12 30.99 -65.67
CA PRO A 784 19.11 29.90 -65.68
C PRO A 784 18.69 29.39 -67.09
N PRO A 785 17.94 28.25 -67.30
CA PRO A 785 16.75 27.86 -66.49
C PRO A 785 16.29 26.36 -66.38
N GLN A 786 15.38 26.12 -65.41
CA GLN A 786 14.28 25.13 -65.35
C GLN A 786 14.55 23.59 -65.47
N ARG A 787 13.66 22.67 -65.03
CA ARG A 787 12.72 22.61 -63.87
C ARG A 787 12.04 21.21 -63.78
N GLU A 788 12.44 20.36 -62.83
CA GLU A 788 11.67 19.21 -62.29
C GLU A 788 12.28 18.91 -60.90
N SER A 789 11.66 19.28 -59.78
CA SER A 789 10.52 18.67 -59.04
C SER A 789 10.81 17.27 -58.47
N SER A 790 10.61 17.00 -57.17
CA SER A 790 10.33 17.91 -56.05
C SER A 790 10.48 17.17 -54.70
N VAL A 791 11.38 17.64 -53.83
CA VAL A 791 11.38 17.24 -52.40
C VAL A 791 10.80 18.40 -51.59
N VAL A 792 9.69 18.15 -50.90
CA VAL A 792 9.00 19.18 -50.12
C VAL A 792 9.76 19.43 -48.81
N LEU A 793 10.38 20.60 -48.70
CA LEU A 793 10.87 21.13 -47.43
C LEU A 793 9.69 21.26 -46.46
N ARG A 794 9.69 20.50 -45.37
CA ARG A 794 8.74 20.70 -44.27
C ARG A 794 9.01 22.07 -43.61
N PRO A 795 7.98 22.76 -43.09
CA PRO A 795 8.16 24.06 -42.46
C PRO A 795 9.12 23.97 -41.26
N HIS A 796 9.93 25.01 -41.05
CA HIS A 796 10.65 25.18 -39.79
C HIS A 796 9.65 25.32 -38.64
N TYR A 797 9.56 24.30 -37.78
CA TYR A 797 8.89 24.41 -36.50
C TYR A 797 9.53 25.56 -35.71
N LYS A 798 8.79 26.65 -35.50
CA LYS A 798 9.13 27.62 -34.46
C LYS A 798 8.87 26.95 -33.12
N ALA A 799 9.94 26.58 -32.42
CA ALA A 799 9.82 26.10 -31.04
C ALA A 799 9.08 27.14 -30.19
N PRO A 800 8.16 26.74 -29.28
CA PRO A 800 7.56 27.64 -28.32
C PRO A 800 8.65 28.31 -27.48
N SER A 801 8.56 29.62 -27.26
CA SER A 801 9.49 30.34 -26.39
C SER A 801 9.16 30.03 -24.93
N TYR A 802 9.74 28.96 -24.37
CA TYR A 802 9.60 28.57 -22.98
C TYR A 802 10.26 29.58 -22.02
N THR A 803 9.56 30.69 -21.78
CA THR A 803 9.62 31.35 -20.47
C THR A 803 9.19 30.36 -19.38
N ALA A 804 9.68 30.56 -18.15
CA ALA A 804 9.32 29.69 -17.04
C ALA A 804 7.79 29.57 -16.90
N PRO A 805 7.25 28.38 -16.59
CA PRO A 805 5.83 28.08 -16.71
C PRO A 805 4.98 29.06 -15.90
N GLU A 806 3.91 29.53 -16.55
CA GLU A 806 2.85 30.32 -15.91
C GLU A 806 2.33 29.63 -14.64
N ALA A 807 1.77 30.40 -13.71
CA ALA A 807 1.27 29.89 -12.44
C ALA A 807 0.20 28.78 -12.59
N SER A 808 -0.46 28.72 -13.75
CA SER A 808 -1.36 27.64 -14.19
C SER A 808 -0.65 26.29 -14.38
N LEU A 809 0.49 26.27 -15.07
CA LEU A 809 1.24 25.04 -15.41
C LEU A 809 2.02 24.45 -14.23
N GLN A 810 2.29 25.24 -13.19
CA GLN A 810 3.03 24.81 -11.99
C GLN A 810 2.27 23.77 -11.14
N VAL A 811 0.98 23.54 -11.40
CA VAL A 811 0.16 22.55 -10.69
C VAL A 811 0.33 21.13 -11.24
N TYR A 812 0.66 20.98 -12.53
CA TYR A 812 0.58 19.69 -13.22
C TYR A 812 1.85 18.84 -13.04
N TYR A 813 3.04 19.40 -13.31
CA TYR A 813 4.30 18.66 -13.24
C TYR A 813 4.75 18.37 -11.81
N ASP A 814 5.06 17.10 -11.51
CA ASP A 814 5.50 16.66 -10.17
C ASP A 814 6.75 17.40 -9.67
N VAL A 815 7.69 17.78 -10.55
CA VAL A 815 8.85 18.60 -10.15
C VAL A 815 8.44 19.97 -9.60
N CYS A 816 7.35 20.57 -10.08
CA CYS A 816 6.82 21.81 -9.55
C CYS A 816 6.10 21.60 -8.20
N LYS A 817 5.35 20.50 -8.04
CA LYS A 817 4.74 20.10 -6.76
C LYS A 817 5.83 19.88 -5.69
N VAL A 818 6.89 19.15 -6.03
CA VAL A 818 8.07 18.92 -5.18
C VAL A 818 8.77 20.23 -4.83
N ARG A 819 9.02 21.10 -5.81
CA ARG A 819 9.63 22.42 -5.56
C ARG A 819 8.81 23.25 -4.59
N LYS A 820 7.48 23.29 -4.77
CA LYS A 820 6.54 23.98 -3.87
C LYS A 820 6.53 23.40 -2.46
N LYS A 821 6.60 22.07 -2.29
CA LYS A 821 6.73 21.40 -0.95
C LYS A 821 8.08 21.73 -0.28
N LEU A 822 9.16 21.87 -1.06
CA LEU A 822 10.49 22.24 -0.56
C LEU A 822 10.62 23.74 -0.21
N GLU A 823 9.97 24.63 -0.96
CA GLU A 823 9.97 26.08 -0.69
C GLU A 823 8.96 26.49 0.39
N SER A 824 7.98 25.64 0.73
CA SER A 824 7.01 25.88 1.80
C SER A 824 7.44 25.39 3.19
N GLU A 825 8.56 24.65 3.35
CA GLU A 825 9.10 24.36 4.69
C GLU A 825 9.60 25.68 5.34
N PRO A 826 9.03 26.14 6.47
CA PRO A 826 9.40 27.42 7.06
C PRO A 826 10.83 27.40 7.65
N GLU A 827 11.59 28.49 7.48
CA GLU A 827 12.89 28.70 8.12
C GLU A 827 12.75 28.61 9.66
N ARG A 828 13.14 27.46 10.23
CA ARG A 828 13.02 27.21 11.68
C ARG A 828 13.92 28.16 12.47
N SER A 829 13.30 28.97 13.33
CA SER A 829 13.98 29.86 14.28
C SER A 829 14.34 29.14 15.60
N GLY A 830 15.16 29.78 16.43
CA GLY A 830 15.52 29.29 17.77
C GLY A 830 16.44 28.06 17.80
N PHE A 831 16.45 27.38 18.96
CA PHE A 831 17.37 26.29 19.32
C PHE A 831 17.39 25.09 18.36
N ALA A 832 16.37 24.95 17.50
CA ALA A 832 16.34 23.94 16.43
C ALA A 832 17.54 24.01 15.46
N LYS A 833 18.19 25.19 15.32
CA LYS A 833 19.36 25.38 14.46
C LYS A 833 20.65 24.66 14.93
N ILE A 834 20.71 24.18 16.19
CA ILE A 834 21.96 23.67 16.79
C ILE A 834 22.15 22.15 16.61
N PHE A 835 21.07 21.38 16.40
CA PHE A 835 21.12 19.91 16.53
C PHE A 835 20.68 19.08 15.32
N ARG A 836 20.27 19.69 14.19
CA ARG A 836 19.89 18.93 12.97
C ARG A 836 20.32 19.62 11.68
N SER A 837 20.89 18.83 10.77
CA SER A 837 20.99 19.12 9.33
C SER A 837 19.60 19.24 8.68
N PRO A 838 19.49 19.69 7.41
CA PRO A 838 18.22 19.66 6.67
C PRO A 838 17.59 18.26 6.70
N LYS A 839 16.25 18.18 6.65
CA LYS A 839 15.56 16.90 6.51
C LYS A 839 15.99 16.26 5.18
N ALA A 840 16.70 15.15 5.26
CA ALA A 840 16.86 14.24 4.16
C ALA A 840 15.48 13.65 3.78
N ASP A 841 15.19 13.49 2.48
CA ASP A 841 14.04 12.72 2.04
C ASP A 841 14.26 11.26 2.44
N ARG A 842 13.39 10.73 3.31
CA ARG A 842 13.57 9.43 3.96
C ARG A 842 13.45 8.25 3.02
N ASP A 843 12.79 8.43 1.88
CA ASP A 843 12.54 7.37 0.91
C ASP A 843 13.65 7.37 -0.13
N LEU A 844 14.03 8.55 -0.62
CA LEU A 844 15.22 8.72 -1.44
C LEU A 844 16.50 8.28 -0.71
N GLN A 845 16.57 8.48 0.62
CA GLN A 845 17.66 7.99 1.48
C GLN A 845 17.85 6.47 1.40
N LYS A 846 16.77 5.68 1.25
CA LYS A 846 16.84 4.21 1.13
C LYS A 846 17.57 3.75 -0.15
N PHE A 847 17.56 4.58 -1.20
CA PHE A 847 18.09 4.24 -2.52
C PHE A 847 19.41 4.95 -2.89
N ILE A 848 19.75 6.05 -2.20
CA ILE A 848 20.87 6.94 -2.58
C ILE A 848 21.99 7.03 -1.52
N VAL A 849 21.80 6.53 -0.30
CA VAL A 849 22.90 6.49 0.71
C VAL A 849 24.12 5.74 0.17
N ASN A 850 25.31 6.32 0.40
CA ASN A 850 26.62 5.82 -0.06
C ASN A 850 26.69 5.64 -1.60
N ARG A 851 26.27 6.67 -2.33
CA ARG A 851 26.26 6.73 -3.78
C ARG A 851 26.61 8.14 -4.28
N ASP A 852 27.56 8.22 -5.20
CA ASP A 852 27.98 9.49 -5.82
C ASP A 852 26.93 9.95 -6.83
N MET A 853 26.49 11.20 -6.73
CA MET A 853 25.46 11.77 -7.60
C MET A 853 26.04 12.84 -8.54
N ILE A 854 26.26 12.47 -9.80
CA ILE A 854 26.78 13.37 -10.83
C ILE A 854 25.65 13.81 -11.77
N PHE A 855 25.50 15.12 -11.95
CA PHE A 855 24.67 15.72 -12.98
C PHE A 855 25.52 16.00 -14.22
N ILE A 856 25.08 15.54 -15.38
CA ILE A 856 25.63 15.92 -16.69
C ILE A 856 24.58 16.79 -17.37
N VAL A 857 24.85 18.07 -17.55
CA VAL A 857 23.93 18.99 -18.24
C VAL A 857 24.42 19.25 -19.65
N ASP A 858 23.57 18.98 -20.62
CA ASP A 858 23.83 19.26 -22.02
C ASP A 858 23.62 20.75 -22.30
N ASN A 859 24.67 21.47 -22.73
CA ASN A 859 24.64 22.93 -22.91
C ASN A 859 24.89 23.37 -24.36
N GLY A 860 24.43 22.55 -25.31
CA GLY A 860 24.40 22.87 -26.74
C GLY A 860 23.40 23.97 -27.09
N ASP A 861 23.55 24.53 -28.31
CA ASP A 861 22.68 25.59 -28.82
C ASP A 861 21.19 25.19 -28.84
N THR A 862 20.90 23.91 -29.15
CA THR A 862 19.54 23.35 -29.15
C THR A 862 18.88 23.29 -27.76
N MET A 863 19.65 23.30 -26.67
CA MET A 863 19.15 23.38 -25.29
C MET A 863 18.77 24.81 -24.86
N GLY A 864 19.12 25.82 -25.67
CA GLY A 864 18.82 27.24 -25.39
C GLY A 864 17.35 27.55 -25.04
N PRO A 865 16.35 27.07 -25.81
CA PRO A 865 14.93 27.27 -25.50
C PRO A 865 14.50 26.67 -24.16
N PHE A 866 15.13 25.57 -23.74
CA PHE A 866 14.77 24.83 -22.52
C PHE A 866 15.55 25.28 -21.28
N TRP A 867 16.62 26.05 -21.44
CA TRP A 867 17.63 26.32 -20.40
C TRP A 867 17.07 26.79 -19.05
N LYS A 868 15.99 27.59 -19.06
CA LYS A 868 15.29 28.04 -17.84
C LYS A 868 14.60 26.88 -17.11
N VAL A 869 13.97 25.97 -17.84
CA VAL A 869 13.31 24.78 -17.31
C VAL A 869 14.35 23.75 -16.84
N VAL A 870 15.42 23.55 -17.62
CA VAL A 870 16.58 22.70 -17.24
C VAL A 870 17.18 23.19 -15.91
N THR A 871 17.40 24.50 -15.77
CA THR A 871 17.90 25.11 -14.51
C THR A 871 16.95 24.87 -13.34
N TYR A 872 15.64 25.06 -13.54
CA TYR A 872 14.63 24.84 -12.50
C TYR A 872 14.53 23.38 -12.05
N VAL A 873 14.60 22.43 -12.99
CA VAL A 873 14.64 20.98 -12.70
C VAL A 873 15.93 20.63 -11.96
N LEU A 874 17.09 21.09 -12.45
CA LEU A 874 18.39 20.87 -11.81
C LEU A 874 18.35 21.35 -10.36
N GLU A 875 18.03 22.62 -10.10
CA GLU A 875 17.94 23.18 -8.75
C GLU A 875 17.06 22.34 -7.82
N THR A 876 15.89 21.92 -8.30
CA THR A 876 14.91 21.18 -7.49
C THR A 876 15.42 19.79 -7.13
N LEU A 877 16.11 19.12 -8.06
CA LEU A 877 16.82 17.88 -7.79
C LEU A 877 18.00 18.12 -6.82
N THR A 878 18.78 19.19 -6.99
CA THR A 878 19.88 19.58 -6.09
C THR A 878 19.39 19.86 -4.66
N MET A 879 18.26 20.57 -4.50
CA MET A 879 17.63 20.80 -3.18
C MET A 879 17.25 19.48 -2.50
N LYS A 880 16.80 18.48 -3.26
CA LYS A 880 16.39 17.17 -2.76
C LYS A 880 17.56 16.23 -2.46
N LEU A 881 18.65 16.32 -3.23
CA LEU A 881 19.79 15.39 -3.18
C LEU A 881 20.99 15.89 -2.35
N ALA A 882 21.21 17.21 -2.24
CA ALA A 882 22.32 17.76 -1.46
C ALA A 882 22.29 17.50 0.07
N PRO A 883 21.17 17.08 0.69
CA PRO A 883 21.14 16.54 2.06
C PRO A 883 21.47 15.04 2.17
N LEU A 884 21.66 14.32 1.05
CA LEU A 884 21.82 12.86 0.98
C LEU A 884 23.21 12.41 0.54
N ASP A 885 23.91 13.25 -0.22
CA ASP A 885 25.30 13.05 -0.65
C ASP A 885 26.25 13.71 0.38
N GLU A 886 27.18 12.92 0.95
CA GLU A 886 28.04 13.37 2.05
C GLU A 886 29.28 14.14 1.57
N ASP A 887 29.87 13.75 0.44
CA ASP A 887 30.99 14.47 -0.16
C ASP A 887 30.55 15.62 -1.08
N GLY A 888 29.39 15.50 -1.73
CA GLY A 888 28.71 16.59 -2.44
C GLY A 888 28.30 16.21 -3.86
N LEU A 889 27.28 16.91 -4.37
CA LEU A 889 26.79 16.69 -5.74
C LEU A 889 27.76 17.28 -6.75
N ASP A 890 28.08 16.53 -7.80
CA ASP A 890 28.92 17.00 -8.90
C ASP A 890 28.08 17.48 -10.09
N LEU A 891 28.56 18.52 -10.78
CA LEU A 891 27.97 19.07 -11.99
C LEU A 891 29.01 19.13 -13.12
N VAL A 892 28.70 18.50 -14.24
CA VAL A 892 29.51 18.44 -15.47
C VAL A 892 28.69 19.00 -16.62
N PHE A 893 29.34 19.73 -17.54
CA PHE A 893 28.72 20.21 -18.78
C PHE A 893 29.30 19.48 -19.98
N THR A 894 28.51 19.34 -21.06
CA THR A 894 28.98 18.69 -22.30
C THR A 894 29.94 19.57 -23.11
N ILE A 895 29.87 20.89 -22.94
CA ILE A 895 30.84 21.89 -23.41
C ILE A 895 31.31 22.72 -22.21
N GLY A 896 32.61 22.71 -21.90
CA GLY A 896 33.17 23.53 -20.82
C GLY A 896 34.44 22.94 -20.21
N HIS A 897 34.64 23.22 -18.91
CA HIS A 897 35.75 22.67 -18.14
C HIS A 897 35.70 21.13 -18.04
N GLU A 898 36.87 20.50 -18.04
CA GLU A 898 37.01 19.04 -18.02
C GLU A 898 36.74 18.41 -16.65
N GLU A 899 36.92 19.17 -15.57
CA GLU A 899 36.74 18.74 -14.18
C GLU A 899 35.32 19.04 -13.65
N PRO A 900 34.70 18.13 -12.87
CA PRO A 900 33.39 18.36 -12.26
C PRO A 900 33.35 19.50 -11.24
N PHE A 901 32.24 20.24 -11.19
CA PHE A 901 31.97 21.23 -10.15
C PHE A 901 31.18 20.63 -8.99
N ASN A 902 31.85 20.37 -7.86
CA ASN A 902 31.23 19.87 -6.64
C ASN A 902 30.51 20.98 -5.84
N ALA A 903 29.30 20.71 -5.34
CA ALA A 903 28.61 21.56 -4.36
C ALA A 903 27.80 20.74 -3.34
N LYS A 904 27.81 21.19 -2.07
CA LYS A 904 27.20 20.44 -0.95
C LYS A 904 26.40 21.27 0.05
N GLY A 905 25.49 20.58 0.75
CA GLY A 905 24.62 21.16 1.76
C GLY A 905 23.56 22.11 1.21
N LYS A 906 22.82 22.78 2.11
CA LYS A 906 21.55 23.46 1.82
C LYS A 906 21.57 24.62 0.80
N ASN A 907 22.74 25.05 0.34
CA ASN A 907 22.90 26.11 -0.67
C ASN A 907 23.37 25.58 -2.04
N ALA A 908 23.66 24.28 -2.19
CA ALA A 908 24.22 23.72 -3.44
C ALA A 908 23.45 24.11 -4.70
N PHE A 909 22.11 24.18 -4.62
CA PHE A 909 21.24 24.60 -5.73
C PHE A 909 21.51 26.03 -6.22
N LYS A 910 21.96 26.94 -5.35
CA LYS A 910 22.32 28.32 -5.70
C LYS A 910 23.64 28.37 -6.46
N GLU A 911 24.60 27.54 -6.07
CA GLU A 911 25.87 27.45 -6.77
C GLU A 911 25.71 26.73 -8.11
N PHE A 912 24.86 25.70 -8.19
CA PHE A 912 24.49 25.06 -9.45
C PHE A 912 23.76 26.05 -10.40
N ARG A 913 22.79 26.84 -9.90
CA ARG A 913 22.19 27.96 -10.68
C ARG A 913 23.27 28.88 -11.25
N LYS A 914 24.21 29.31 -10.41
CA LYS A 914 25.31 30.20 -10.82
C LYS A 914 26.24 29.59 -11.87
N GLN A 915 26.39 28.26 -11.91
CA GLN A 915 27.08 27.60 -13.03
C GLN A 915 26.17 27.47 -14.27
N MET A 916 24.87 27.23 -14.13
CA MET A 916 23.92 27.28 -15.27
C MET A 916 23.87 28.68 -15.92
N GLU A 917 24.00 29.75 -15.14
CA GLU A 917 24.11 31.13 -15.63
C GLU A 917 25.40 31.37 -16.43
N ARG A 918 26.48 30.64 -16.12
CA ARG A 918 27.80 30.76 -16.78
C ARG A 918 27.97 29.84 -17.98
N ALA A 919 27.42 28.64 -17.91
CA ALA A 919 27.49 27.60 -18.94
C ALA A 919 26.36 27.71 -19.97
N ALA A 920 25.57 28.79 -19.93
CA ALA A 920 24.40 29.01 -20.77
C ALA A 920 24.73 28.89 -22.27
N PRO A 921 23.92 28.17 -23.07
CA PRO A 921 24.12 27.99 -24.50
C PRO A 921 24.35 29.32 -25.23
N SER A 922 25.53 29.48 -25.82
CA SER A 922 25.91 30.71 -26.52
C SER A 922 25.42 30.68 -27.97
N LEU A 923 24.97 31.83 -28.48
CA LEU A 923 24.69 32.01 -29.91
C LEU A 923 25.96 32.13 -30.78
N ALA A 924 27.15 32.04 -30.19
CA ALA A 924 28.41 32.10 -30.92
C ALA A 924 28.68 30.74 -31.60
N ARG A 925 28.60 30.74 -32.93
CA ARG A 925 29.08 29.63 -33.76
C ARG A 925 30.60 29.59 -33.76
N ASP A 926 31.16 28.39 -33.86
CA ASP A 926 32.58 28.18 -34.11
C ASP A 926 32.94 28.49 -35.58
N SER A 927 34.20 28.27 -35.94
CA SER A 927 34.72 28.44 -37.30
C SER A 927 34.15 27.45 -38.33
N HIS A 928 33.31 26.49 -37.94
CA HIS A 928 32.64 25.55 -38.85
C HIS A 928 31.10 25.66 -38.82
N GLY A 929 30.53 26.46 -37.92
CA GLY A 929 29.10 26.79 -37.90
C GLY A 929 28.24 25.96 -36.95
N GLU A 930 28.80 24.97 -36.25
CA GLU A 930 28.06 23.96 -35.47
C GLU A 930 28.74 23.61 -34.13
N ASN A 931 28.40 24.33 -33.06
CA ASN A 931 28.78 23.97 -31.68
C ASN A 931 27.86 22.87 -31.11
N ARG A 932 27.86 21.68 -31.73
CA ARG A 932 27.11 20.50 -31.24
C ARG A 932 27.89 19.69 -30.19
N THR A 933 27.16 19.17 -29.22
CA THR A 933 27.71 18.62 -27.96
C THR A 933 28.20 17.19 -28.10
N ASN A 934 29.32 16.85 -27.43
CA ASN A 934 29.88 15.50 -27.49
C ASN A 934 29.55 14.70 -26.22
N MET A 935 28.31 14.20 -26.15
CA MET A 935 27.84 13.37 -25.04
C MET A 935 28.66 12.06 -24.91
N ALA A 936 29.09 11.46 -26.02
CA ALA A 936 29.88 10.22 -26.01
C ALA A 936 31.30 10.41 -25.44
N GLU A 937 31.89 11.58 -25.64
CA GLU A 937 33.17 11.95 -25.03
C GLU A 937 33.00 12.34 -23.56
N THR A 938 31.95 13.10 -23.23
CA THR A 938 31.63 13.53 -21.86
C THR A 938 31.38 12.32 -20.94
N LEU A 939 30.56 11.37 -21.38
CA LEU A 939 30.36 10.08 -20.70
C LEU A 939 31.68 9.29 -20.65
N GLY A 940 32.48 9.31 -21.71
CA GLY A 940 33.81 8.69 -21.74
C GLY A 940 34.73 9.19 -20.63
N ARG A 941 34.83 10.52 -20.41
CA ARG A 941 35.61 11.12 -19.32
C ARG A 941 35.14 10.63 -17.95
N VAL A 942 33.83 10.65 -17.71
CA VAL A 942 33.22 10.20 -16.44
C VAL A 942 33.46 8.70 -16.21
N PHE A 943 33.31 7.87 -17.24
CA PHE A 943 33.57 6.43 -17.17
C PHE A 943 35.04 6.12 -16.87
N THR A 944 35.99 6.78 -17.55
CA THR A 944 37.43 6.63 -17.29
C THR A 944 37.81 7.10 -15.88
N ASN A 945 37.19 8.17 -15.37
CA ASN A 945 37.39 8.61 -13.99
C ASN A 945 36.85 7.59 -12.98
N TYR A 946 35.72 6.93 -13.26
CA TYR A 946 35.18 5.86 -12.40
C TYR A 946 36.03 4.58 -12.41
N THR A 947 36.50 4.11 -13.57
CA THR A 947 37.29 2.87 -13.67
C THR A 947 38.70 2.99 -13.07
N ASN A 948 39.30 4.18 -13.13
CA ASN A 948 40.62 4.46 -12.55
C ASN A 948 40.64 4.55 -11.00
N GLN A 949 39.49 4.59 -10.33
CA GLN A 949 39.44 4.66 -8.86
C GLN A 949 39.83 3.32 -8.21
N LYS A 950 40.88 3.33 -7.36
CA LYS A 950 41.35 2.15 -6.59
C LYS A 950 40.27 1.47 -5.75
N LYS A 951 39.26 2.23 -5.33
CA LYS A 951 37.96 1.75 -4.85
C LYS A 951 36.91 2.70 -5.41
N SER A 952 36.24 2.33 -6.50
CA SER A 952 35.03 3.04 -6.89
C SER A 952 33.93 2.83 -5.84
N LYS A 953 33.08 3.83 -5.66
CA LYS A 953 31.82 3.70 -4.90
C LYS A 953 30.70 3.17 -5.83
N ARG A 954 29.45 3.30 -5.39
CA ARG A 954 28.27 3.25 -6.28
C ARG A 954 28.05 4.64 -6.85
N MET A 955 27.52 4.76 -8.07
CA MET A 955 27.36 6.05 -8.76
C MET A 955 26.05 6.14 -9.56
N THR A 956 25.46 7.34 -9.63
CA THR A 956 24.37 7.70 -10.55
C THR A 956 24.79 8.86 -11.44
N LEU A 957 24.60 8.73 -12.75
CA LEU A 957 24.63 9.85 -13.69
C LEU A 957 23.19 10.28 -14.00
N LEU A 958 22.88 11.55 -13.76
CA LEU A 958 21.62 12.19 -14.18
C LEU A 958 21.93 13.13 -15.34
N VAL A 959 21.52 12.76 -16.55
CA VAL A 959 21.87 13.46 -17.80
C VAL A 959 20.69 14.31 -18.25
N LEU A 960 20.80 15.64 -18.13
CA LEU A 960 19.75 16.60 -18.53
C LEU A 960 20.03 17.08 -19.96
N THR A 961 19.16 16.74 -20.92
CA THR A 961 19.49 16.78 -22.35
C THR A 961 18.24 16.89 -23.22
N ASP A 962 18.33 17.44 -24.44
CA ASP A 962 17.28 17.30 -25.46
C ASP A 962 17.46 16.00 -26.29
N GLY A 963 18.68 15.46 -26.31
CA GLY A 963 19.07 14.23 -27.02
C GLY A 963 19.68 14.48 -28.40
N ARG A 964 20.01 15.73 -28.75
CA ARG A 964 20.53 16.17 -30.05
C ARG A 964 22.04 16.37 -30.05
N TRP A 965 22.77 15.28 -29.89
CA TRP A 965 24.23 15.28 -29.79
C TRP A 965 24.93 15.30 -31.16
N ARG A 966 26.23 15.57 -31.13
CA ARG A 966 27.13 15.49 -32.29
C ARG A 966 27.22 14.04 -32.82
N ASP A 967 27.31 13.92 -34.14
CA ASP A 967 27.45 12.68 -34.93
C ASP A 967 26.32 11.62 -34.82
N THR A 968 25.36 11.75 -33.89
CA THR A 968 24.30 10.74 -33.65
C THR A 968 23.15 10.71 -34.67
N ALA A 969 23.36 11.30 -35.84
CA ALA A 969 22.46 11.21 -36.99
C ALA A 969 22.73 9.97 -37.88
N ARG A 970 23.85 9.24 -37.65
CA ARG A 970 24.22 8.03 -38.40
C ARG A 970 24.85 6.90 -37.58
N GLU A 971 25.40 7.19 -36.39
CA GLU A 971 26.14 6.22 -35.57
C GLU A 971 25.72 6.28 -34.09
N ASN A 972 25.60 5.13 -33.42
CA ASN A 972 25.12 5.02 -32.04
C ASN A 972 26.22 5.26 -30.98
N LYS A 973 27.13 6.22 -31.23
CA LYS A 973 28.38 6.44 -30.47
C LYS A 973 28.22 6.51 -28.94
N VAL A 974 27.10 7.02 -28.44
CA VAL A 974 26.78 7.04 -27.00
C VAL A 974 26.47 5.62 -26.47
N GLY A 975 25.64 4.86 -27.18
CA GLY A 975 25.37 3.46 -26.87
C GLY A 975 26.64 2.60 -26.95
N ASP A 976 27.48 2.80 -27.96
CA ASP A 976 28.77 2.12 -28.11
C ASP A 976 29.72 2.44 -26.93
N LYS A 977 29.71 3.70 -26.46
CA LYS A 977 30.51 4.13 -25.30
C LYS A 977 30.03 3.48 -24.01
N ILE A 978 28.72 3.46 -23.75
CA ILE A 978 28.15 2.79 -22.58
C ILE A 978 28.43 1.29 -22.65
N ALA A 979 28.33 0.67 -23.83
CA ALA A 979 28.63 -0.75 -24.01
C ALA A 979 30.11 -1.08 -23.80
N THR A 980 31.01 -0.18 -24.19
CA THR A 980 32.45 -0.27 -23.88
C THR A 980 32.69 -0.23 -22.38
N PHE A 981 32.07 0.73 -21.66
CA PHE A 981 32.19 0.87 -20.22
C PHE A 981 31.62 -0.32 -19.45
N VAL A 982 30.43 -0.81 -19.79
CA VAL A 982 29.82 -1.97 -19.12
C VAL A 982 30.64 -3.25 -19.35
N LYS A 983 31.35 -3.36 -20.48
CA LYS A 983 32.23 -4.51 -20.80
C LYS A 983 33.64 -4.38 -20.20
N ASP A 984 33.97 -3.28 -19.53
CA ASP A 984 35.28 -3.08 -18.88
C ASP A 984 35.47 -4.08 -17.71
N PRO A 985 36.59 -4.83 -17.63
CA PRO A 985 36.85 -5.78 -16.54
C PRO A 985 36.78 -5.17 -15.12
N SER A 986 37.09 -3.88 -14.97
CA SER A 986 37.00 -3.15 -13.70
C SER A 986 35.56 -2.86 -13.26
N VAL A 987 34.60 -2.91 -14.19
CA VAL A 987 33.15 -2.82 -13.94
C VAL A 987 32.55 -4.21 -13.82
N GLN A 988 32.89 -5.13 -14.75
CA GLN A 988 32.41 -6.52 -14.78
C GLN A 988 32.69 -7.30 -13.49
N LYS A 989 33.80 -7.04 -12.79
CA LYS A 989 34.09 -7.65 -11.47
C LYS A 989 33.05 -7.32 -10.38
N TYR A 990 32.15 -6.36 -10.64
CA TYR A 990 31.03 -5.99 -9.78
C TYR A 990 29.66 -6.31 -10.39
N ILE A 991 29.56 -7.11 -11.46
CA ILE A 991 28.27 -7.40 -12.12
C ILE A 991 27.26 -8.12 -11.21
N MET A 992 27.74 -8.82 -10.19
CA MET A 992 26.91 -9.44 -9.13
C MET A 992 26.48 -8.45 -8.02
N GLU A 993 26.94 -7.18 -8.04
CA GLU A 993 26.46 -6.14 -7.13
C GLU A 993 25.24 -5.42 -7.73
N ASP A 994 24.09 -5.62 -7.09
CA ASP A 994 22.85 -4.91 -7.39
C ASP A 994 23.05 -3.39 -7.56
N ARG A 995 22.61 -2.89 -8.71
CA ARG A 995 22.62 -1.49 -9.14
C ARG A 995 23.94 -0.75 -8.88
N ARG A 996 25.09 -1.39 -9.15
CA ARG A 996 26.43 -0.81 -8.92
C ARG A 996 26.60 0.59 -9.54
N PHE A 997 26.19 0.73 -10.80
CA PHE A 997 26.18 2.00 -11.56
C PHE A 997 24.74 2.29 -12.03
N SER A 998 24.44 3.53 -12.41
CA SER A 998 23.16 3.90 -13.02
C SER A 998 23.34 5.14 -13.91
N ILE A 999 22.64 5.16 -15.04
CA ILE A 999 22.53 6.32 -15.93
C ILE A 999 21.04 6.56 -16.13
N SER A 1000 20.59 7.80 -16.09
CA SER A 1000 19.22 8.19 -16.43
C SER A 1000 19.26 9.46 -17.27
N PHE A 1001 18.59 9.42 -18.43
CA PHE A 1001 18.43 10.57 -19.31
C PHE A 1001 17.10 11.28 -19.00
N ILE A 1002 17.18 12.57 -18.72
CA ILE A 1002 16.06 13.47 -18.46
C ILE A 1002 15.90 14.32 -19.72
N GLN A 1003 14.90 13.99 -20.54
CA GLN A 1003 14.66 14.65 -21.82
C GLN A 1003 13.99 16.02 -21.64
N PHE A 1004 14.40 17.00 -22.45
CA PHE A 1004 13.77 18.31 -22.58
C PHE A 1004 13.39 18.56 -24.05
N GLY A 1005 12.12 18.87 -24.30
CA GLY A 1005 11.58 19.00 -25.66
C GLY A 1005 11.17 17.66 -26.29
N GLU A 1006 10.42 17.74 -27.39
CA GLU A 1006 9.63 16.64 -27.96
C GLU A 1006 10.11 16.21 -29.35
N ASP A 1007 11.40 16.39 -29.64
CA ASP A 1007 11.99 16.04 -30.94
C ASP A 1007 11.89 14.53 -31.22
N PRO A 1008 11.14 14.05 -32.24
CA PRO A 1008 10.88 12.62 -32.43
C PRO A 1008 12.15 11.79 -32.58
N ASP A 1009 13.12 12.29 -33.36
CA ASP A 1009 14.40 11.62 -33.61
C ASP A 1009 15.26 11.51 -32.34
N ALA A 1010 15.07 12.39 -31.36
CA ALA A 1010 15.73 12.33 -30.06
C ALA A 1010 14.98 11.44 -29.06
N SER A 1011 13.64 11.54 -29.02
CA SER A 1011 12.77 10.66 -28.25
C SER A 1011 12.98 9.18 -28.63
N GLU A 1012 13.05 8.85 -29.92
CA GLU A 1012 13.34 7.47 -30.37
C GLU A 1012 14.76 7.03 -29.99
N ARG A 1013 15.76 7.92 -30.09
CA ARG A 1013 17.15 7.62 -29.71
C ARG A 1013 17.31 7.33 -28.22
N LEU A 1014 16.69 8.15 -27.36
CA LEU A 1014 16.70 7.94 -25.91
C LEU A 1014 15.91 6.68 -25.54
N LYS A 1015 14.74 6.45 -26.15
CA LYS A 1015 13.97 5.21 -25.98
C LYS A 1015 14.71 3.97 -26.46
N TRP A 1016 15.50 4.04 -27.54
CA TRP A 1016 16.35 2.94 -27.99
C TRP A 1016 17.46 2.62 -27.00
N LEU A 1017 18.04 3.64 -26.33
CA LEU A 1017 19.03 3.47 -25.27
C LEU A 1017 18.46 2.79 -24.02
N ASP A 1018 17.16 2.92 -23.77
CA ASP A 1018 16.45 2.29 -22.64
C ASP A 1018 15.94 0.88 -23.02
N ASP A 1019 15.06 0.79 -24.03
CA ASP A 1019 14.34 -0.45 -24.42
C ASP A 1019 15.24 -1.52 -25.09
N LYS A 1020 16.21 -1.10 -25.93
CA LYS A 1020 16.78 -1.96 -26.99
C LYS A 1020 18.30 -2.14 -26.94
N TRP A 1021 19.01 -1.20 -26.31
CA TRP A 1021 20.46 -1.13 -26.32
C TRP A 1021 21.16 -2.37 -25.74
N ALA A 1022 20.65 -2.95 -24.65
CA ALA A 1022 21.28 -4.10 -23.99
C ALA A 1022 21.30 -5.35 -24.88
N GLY A 1023 20.15 -5.68 -25.48
CA GLY A 1023 20.00 -6.79 -26.43
C GLY A 1023 20.82 -6.58 -27.70
N ALA A 1024 20.84 -5.35 -28.24
CA ALA A 1024 21.67 -5.00 -29.40
C ALA A 1024 23.17 -5.25 -29.16
N HIS A 1025 23.65 -5.01 -27.94
CA HIS A 1025 25.05 -5.21 -27.55
C HIS A 1025 25.38 -6.62 -27.03
N LYS A 1026 24.40 -7.54 -26.98
CA LYS A 1026 24.52 -8.88 -26.38
C LYS A 1026 25.04 -8.82 -24.94
N LEU A 1027 24.48 -7.90 -24.15
CA LEU A 1027 24.60 -7.90 -22.70
C LEU A 1027 23.49 -8.81 -22.14
N ALA A 1028 23.84 -9.64 -21.16
CA ALA A 1028 22.99 -10.67 -20.56
C ALA A 1028 22.90 -10.47 -19.05
#